data_AF-A0A947XK49-F1
#
_entry.id   AF-A0A947XK49-F1
#
_cell.length_a   1.000
_cell.length_b   1.000
_cell.length_c   1.000
_cell.angle_alpha   90.00
_cell.angle_beta   90.00
_cell.angle_gamma   90.00
#
_symmetry.space_group_name_H-M   'P 1'
#
loop_
_entity.id
_entity.type
_entity.pdbx_description
1 polymer ?
#
loop_
_entity_poly.entity_id
_entity_poly.type
_entity_poly.pdbx_seq_one_letter_code
_entity_poly.pdbx_strand_id
1 'polypeptide(L)'
;MHRHSLLLLALLSPLTQAMQALDDQALSSVSGRDGISLQTTGTGTGWSAGSIDYTQDGQTLSLKGVSGTPQTAGSSSTTTLDVVGDQLQVQHSGSAQMLSVDNIELAGSSKSFGAFRAFFTLGASLKLSGGGASGVSGFSVDDSQLSLSAATFYYRDNGFDLIVKGLSFDTYLNNAYLDIVSGGSGQEIKLDLGTSRFVGSIAGIGLDLAHGDPTAGVAVTPGSPDLRDVDAQRSFGKLDMDLRLGGSISIAGGGASGEGLRIKPNITIANSLFQYQDEGVLRAENFAGSLISNAGLTLDLEQDGVGSYAKIAFQDLKFNATLGGLIMGNPSNQKLGGLAVDLNFLDQGARQNWLKLRPGGDPNSGQKGISADLSWNMVNSSLALTDNGNTMWFSGLRTHGTGQFTFDLTKSCAAGVSTSCYAGTNSDINSGGYNGHFDGMRLGFKNVVGSYSFDGLRVGTADAPLQGGTELLVLMEIFPAYDFTLNGQVTLRAGGAVGDGLRYNADFYISEANAAITVDENGRGLWLSGSSYDMHYREGSLDISNNGVELRKGTYWSKLDVDNVRWGDRLTGSSIGRLVLKRYEQGSTLAISSGGAGALCVGGSGSTSSACVASGGRWEDRGDEGISVKLKNVFLRDGTGNPANTVSNNEKRNQIIIETGRVNGVNGTGSQLVVDNFHTSDGNPSNPNANAYGFNVDLNLDVAPTKVCNKTASGCAPVSPDPLGFAVNGRVHFKEVNIDRIQHVHPTGGAVTSMYGVKLQNADIRANLTATPIN
;
A
#
# COMPACT_ATOMS: atom_id res chain seq x y z
N MET A 1 -8.26 107.83 -40.59
CA MET A 1 -8.51 107.73 -39.14
C MET A 1 -9.33 106.45 -38.96
N HIS A 2 -8.96 105.33 -38.29
CA HIS A 2 -7.93 104.86 -37.35
C HIS A 2 -7.47 103.44 -37.85
N ARG A 3 -6.20 103.00 -37.90
CA ARG A 3 -5.29 102.40 -36.85
C ARG A 3 -6.04 101.43 -35.90
N HIS A 4 -5.70 100.14 -35.68
CA HIS A 4 -4.49 99.33 -35.85
C HIS A 4 -4.80 97.82 -35.98
N SER A 5 -3.84 97.08 -36.55
CA SER A 5 -3.76 95.62 -36.65
C SER A 5 -2.93 94.99 -35.51
N LEU A 6 -3.26 93.74 -35.17
CA LEU A 6 -2.44 92.62 -34.65
C LEU A 6 -1.40 92.86 -33.53
N LEU A 7 -1.61 92.22 -32.36
CA LEU A 7 -0.64 91.32 -31.68
C LEU A 7 -1.24 90.76 -30.37
N LEU A 8 -1.36 89.43 -30.23
CA LEU A 8 -0.83 88.64 -29.08
C LEU A 8 -1.28 87.16 -29.20
N LEU A 9 -0.45 86.36 -29.88
CA LEU A 9 -0.21 84.98 -29.52
C LEU A 9 0.76 85.00 -28.32
N ALA A 10 0.29 84.68 -27.11
CA ALA A 10 1.10 84.16 -26.00
C ALA A 10 0.20 83.97 -24.78
N LEU A 11 -0.32 82.75 -24.58
CA LEU A 11 -0.77 82.17 -23.29
C LEU A 11 -1.20 80.72 -23.55
N LEU A 12 -0.24 79.89 -23.95
CA LEU A 12 -0.32 78.43 -23.92
C LEU A 12 0.83 77.95 -23.04
N SER A 13 0.58 77.80 -21.74
CA SER A 13 1.46 77.11 -20.80
C SER A 13 0.82 75.75 -20.44
N PRO A 14 1.52 74.62 -20.62
CA PRO A 14 1.01 73.32 -20.18
C PRO A 14 1.04 73.24 -18.65
N LEU A 15 -0.07 72.82 -18.04
CA LEU A 15 -0.09 72.32 -16.67
C LEU A 15 0.68 70.99 -16.63
N THR A 16 1.99 71.08 -16.40
CA THR A 16 2.79 69.94 -15.95
C THR A 16 2.42 69.63 -14.51
N GLN A 17 1.53 68.66 -14.28
CA GLN A 17 1.46 67.98 -12.99
C GLN A 17 2.61 66.98 -12.93
N ALA A 18 3.70 67.39 -12.30
CA ALA A 18 4.75 66.47 -11.88
C ALA A 18 4.27 65.78 -10.59
N MET A 19 4.41 64.45 -10.51
CA MET A 19 4.30 63.76 -9.23
C MET A 19 5.40 64.30 -8.31
N GLN A 20 4.99 64.91 -7.21
CA GLN A 20 5.89 65.38 -6.18
C GLN A 20 6.34 64.17 -5.37
N ALA A 21 7.65 63.90 -5.33
CA ALA A 21 8.21 62.93 -4.41
C ALA A 21 7.88 63.40 -2.97
N LEU A 22 7.18 62.55 -2.23
CA LEU A 22 6.94 62.77 -0.81
C LEU A 22 8.28 62.69 -0.09
N ASP A 23 8.59 63.74 0.67
CA ASP A 23 9.71 63.81 1.60
C ASP A 23 9.54 62.76 2.71
N ASP A 24 10.64 62.08 3.08
CA ASP A 24 10.73 61.09 4.15
C ASP A 24 10.07 61.57 5.47
N GLN A 25 10.07 62.88 5.72
CA GLN A 25 9.43 63.49 6.89
C GLN A 25 7.90 63.35 6.85
N ALA A 26 7.27 63.41 5.68
CA ALA A 26 5.84 63.18 5.50
C ALA A 26 5.47 61.70 5.65
N LEU A 27 6.33 60.79 5.16
CA LEU A 27 6.15 59.33 5.30
C LEU A 27 6.41 58.82 6.72
N SER A 28 7.27 59.50 7.50
CA SER A 28 7.52 59.14 8.92
C SER A 28 6.29 59.27 9.83
N SER A 29 5.29 60.05 9.40
CA SER A 29 4.02 60.25 10.13
C SER A 29 2.95 59.22 9.77
N VAL A 30 3.16 58.41 8.73
CA VAL A 30 2.27 57.30 8.37
C VAL A 30 2.63 56.11 9.27
N SER A 31 2.25 56.18 10.55
CA SER A 31 2.24 54.99 11.40
C SER A 31 0.98 54.20 11.04
N GLY A 32 1.11 53.14 10.25
CA GLY A 32 0.05 52.14 10.10
C GLY A 32 -0.14 51.44 11.44
N ARG A 33 -0.99 52.01 12.30
CA ARG A 33 -1.35 51.44 13.62
C ARG A 33 -2.46 50.39 13.52
N ASP A 34 -3.13 50.33 12.37
CA ASP A 34 -4.20 49.39 12.08
C ASP A 34 -3.75 48.53 10.88
N GLY A 35 -3.68 47.20 11.05
CA GLY A 35 -3.25 46.26 10.01
C GLY A 35 -4.04 46.37 8.70
N ILE A 36 -3.49 45.82 7.62
CA ILE A 36 -4.13 45.79 6.30
C ILE A 36 -5.08 44.59 6.25
N SER A 37 -6.39 44.83 6.16
CA SER A 37 -7.38 43.78 5.87
C SER A 37 -7.72 43.75 4.38
N LEU A 38 -7.41 42.64 3.72
CA LEU A 38 -7.85 42.34 2.36
C LEU A 38 -9.08 41.43 2.42
N GLN A 39 -10.24 41.98 2.09
CA GLN A 39 -11.44 41.17 1.85
C GLN A 39 -11.54 40.85 0.36
N THR A 40 -11.42 39.58 -0.01
CA THR A 40 -11.69 39.11 -1.36
C THR A 40 -13.13 38.64 -1.43
N THR A 41 -14.00 39.45 -2.03
CA THR A 41 -15.38 39.04 -2.33
C THR A 41 -15.42 38.53 -3.76
N GLY A 42 -15.68 37.24 -3.94
CA GLY A 42 -15.78 36.67 -5.28
C GLY A 42 -17.03 37.21 -5.98
N THR A 43 -16.87 37.94 -7.09
CA THR A 43 -17.96 38.45 -7.95
C THR A 43 -18.63 37.35 -8.79
N GLY A 44 -18.91 36.19 -8.17
CA GLY A 44 -19.54 35.02 -8.79
C GLY A 44 -18.68 34.21 -9.77
N THR A 45 -17.63 34.80 -10.37
CA THR A 45 -16.87 34.16 -11.47
C THR A 45 -15.51 33.58 -11.09
N GLY A 46 -14.99 33.87 -9.90
CA GLY A 46 -13.68 33.38 -9.47
C GLY A 46 -12.52 33.78 -10.41
N TRP A 47 -11.49 32.94 -10.51
CA TRP A 47 -10.40 33.07 -11.49
C TRP A 47 -10.31 31.81 -12.37
N SER A 48 -9.81 31.97 -13.59
CA SER A 48 -9.56 30.86 -14.52
C SER A 48 -8.32 31.11 -15.38
N ALA A 49 -7.57 30.07 -15.69
CA ALA A 49 -6.43 30.06 -16.60
C ALA A 49 -6.59 28.92 -17.62
N GLY A 50 -6.37 29.20 -18.90
CA GLY A 50 -6.48 28.17 -19.95
C GLY A 50 -5.40 27.07 -19.82
N SER A 51 -4.18 27.43 -19.43
CA SER A 51 -3.08 26.52 -19.14
C SER A 51 -2.16 27.11 -18.06
N ILE A 52 -1.59 26.25 -17.21
CA ILE A 52 -0.44 26.55 -16.36
C ILE A 52 0.65 25.54 -16.74
N ASP A 53 1.79 26.03 -17.22
CA ASP A 53 2.85 25.20 -17.80
C ASP A 53 4.11 25.25 -16.94
N TYR A 54 4.68 24.08 -16.64
CA TYR A 54 6.01 23.93 -16.03
C TYR A 54 6.94 23.29 -17.07
N THR A 55 8.01 24.00 -17.44
CA THR A 55 8.97 23.56 -18.44
C THR A 55 10.34 23.36 -17.82
N GLN A 56 10.96 22.23 -18.13
CA GLN A 56 12.28 21.84 -17.66
C GLN A 56 12.91 20.93 -18.72
N ASP A 57 14.21 21.08 -18.99
CA ASP A 57 14.97 20.18 -19.89
C ASP A 57 14.32 20.00 -21.29
N GLY A 58 13.61 21.04 -21.77
CA GLY A 58 12.88 21.02 -23.04
C GLY A 58 11.51 20.31 -23.00
N GLN A 59 11.15 19.71 -21.87
CA GLN A 59 9.89 19.01 -21.64
C GLN A 59 8.91 19.92 -20.88
N THR A 60 7.61 19.73 -21.08
CA THR A 60 6.58 20.57 -20.43
C THR A 60 5.47 19.73 -19.82
N LEU A 61 5.13 20.03 -18.58
CA LEU A 61 3.93 19.57 -17.87
C LEU A 61 2.90 20.70 -17.85
N SER A 62 1.70 20.42 -18.35
CA SER A 62 0.62 21.39 -18.48
C SER A 62 -0.59 21.00 -17.63
N LEU A 63 -1.09 21.94 -16.84
CA LEU A 63 -2.42 21.90 -16.23
C LEU A 63 -3.38 22.69 -17.11
N LYS A 64 -4.39 22.04 -17.70
CA LYS A 64 -5.37 22.66 -18.61
C LYS A 64 -6.66 23.02 -17.88
N GLY A 65 -7.28 24.15 -18.25
CA GLY A 65 -8.60 24.55 -17.73
C GLY A 65 -8.61 24.74 -16.22
N VAL A 66 -7.59 25.41 -15.67
CA VAL A 66 -7.49 25.62 -14.22
C VAL A 66 -8.45 26.72 -13.79
N SER A 67 -9.26 26.49 -12.77
CA SER A 67 -10.16 27.51 -12.24
C SER A 67 -10.37 27.40 -10.74
N GLY A 68 -10.55 28.53 -10.07
CA GLY A 68 -10.88 28.64 -8.66
C GLY A 68 -12.09 29.54 -8.46
N THR A 69 -13.17 29.01 -7.89
CA THR A 69 -14.45 29.72 -7.74
C THR A 69 -15.04 29.53 -6.34
N PRO A 70 -15.78 30.52 -5.80
CA PRO A 70 -16.51 30.33 -4.56
C PRO A 70 -17.66 29.33 -4.76
N GLN A 71 -17.87 28.42 -3.81
CA GLN A 71 -18.98 27.45 -3.89
C GLN A 71 -20.36 28.12 -3.79
N THR A 72 -20.43 29.26 -3.10
CA THR A 72 -21.63 30.09 -2.97
C THR A 72 -21.32 31.49 -3.48
N ALA A 73 -22.05 31.94 -4.50
CA ALA A 73 -21.85 33.28 -5.05
C ALA A 73 -22.02 34.35 -3.96
N GLY A 74 -21.11 35.33 -3.93
CA GLY A 74 -21.10 36.39 -2.93
C GLY A 74 -20.43 36.02 -1.60
N SER A 75 -19.89 34.80 -1.46
CA SER A 75 -19.04 34.48 -0.31
C SER A 75 -17.72 35.27 -0.38
N SER A 76 -17.24 35.71 0.78
CA SER A 76 -15.97 36.44 0.89
C SER A 76 -14.98 35.67 1.75
N SER A 77 -13.72 35.67 1.33
CA SER A 77 -12.59 35.28 2.18
C SER A 77 -11.92 36.54 2.70
N THR A 78 -11.39 36.49 3.92
CA THR A 78 -10.71 37.63 4.53
C THR A 78 -9.28 37.24 4.84
N THR A 79 -8.32 38.06 4.42
CA THR A 79 -6.92 37.95 4.82
C THR A 79 -6.50 39.23 5.51
N THR A 80 -6.11 39.15 6.79
CA THR A 80 -5.55 40.27 7.54
C THR A 80 -4.04 40.15 7.62
N LEU A 81 -3.34 41.25 7.35
CA LEU A 81 -1.89 41.38 7.46
C LEU A 81 -1.61 42.44 8.52
N ASP A 82 -0.98 42.04 9.61
CA ASP A 82 -0.66 42.92 10.74
C ASP A 82 0.79 42.73 11.19
N VAL A 83 1.35 43.71 11.88
CA VAL A 83 2.69 43.61 12.49
C VAL A 83 2.54 43.75 14.00
N VAL A 84 2.72 42.65 14.72
CA VAL A 84 2.53 42.58 16.18
C VAL A 84 3.82 42.07 16.81
N GLY A 85 4.43 42.86 17.70
CA GLY A 85 5.63 42.46 18.44
C GLY A 85 6.82 42.07 17.54
N ASP A 86 7.11 42.90 16.53
CA ASP A 86 8.15 42.67 15.51
C ASP A 86 7.95 41.43 14.62
N GLN A 87 6.73 40.89 14.60
CA GLN A 87 6.35 39.75 13.78
C GLN A 87 5.27 40.15 12.77
N LEU A 88 5.47 39.82 11.50
CA LEU A 88 4.42 39.89 10.48
C LEU A 88 3.44 38.74 10.70
N GLN A 89 2.18 39.06 10.88
CA GLN A 89 1.12 38.10 11.08
C GLN A 89 0.14 38.16 9.90
N VAL A 90 -0.11 37.01 9.28
CA VAL A 90 -1.06 36.85 8.17
C VAL A 90 -2.12 35.87 8.63
N GLN A 91 -3.33 36.35 8.91
CA GLN A 91 -4.48 35.48 9.17
C GLN A 91 -5.35 35.39 7.93
N HIS A 92 -5.75 34.18 7.59
CA HIS A 92 -6.68 33.90 6.50
C HIS A 92 -7.88 33.14 7.04
N SER A 93 -9.07 33.65 6.75
CA SER A 93 -10.35 32.97 6.94
C SER A 93 -11.02 32.82 5.58
N GLY A 94 -10.89 31.63 5.00
CA GLY A 94 -11.47 31.29 3.71
C GLY A 94 -12.96 31.00 3.80
N SER A 95 -13.71 31.40 2.78
CA SER A 95 -15.04 30.82 2.48
C SER A 95 -14.88 29.55 1.63
N ALA A 96 -15.90 28.69 1.59
CA ALA A 96 -15.85 27.45 0.81
C ALA A 96 -15.57 27.71 -0.69
N GLN A 97 -14.49 27.11 -1.21
CA GLN A 97 -14.02 27.24 -2.58
C GLN A 97 -14.12 25.92 -3.34
N MET A 98 -14.15 26.02 -4.67
CA MET A 98 -13.96 24.93 -5.62
C MET A 98 -12.74 25.24 -6.49
N LEU A 99 -11.76 24.34 -6.53
CA LEU A 99 -10.66 24.33 -7.50
C LEU A 99 -10.92 23.23 -8.53
N SER A 100 -10.70 23.49 -9.81
CA SER A 100 -10.83 22.53 -10.89
C SER A 100 -9.63 22.59 -11.83
N VAL A 101 -9.20 21.44 -12.32
CA VAL A 101 -8.21 21.23 -13.39
C VAL A 101 -8.80 20.20 -14.34
N ASP A 102 -9.00 20.55 -15.61
CA ASP A 102 -9.72 19.71 -16.56
C ASP A 102 -8.84 18.60 -17.17
N ASN A 103 -7.54 18.87 -17.32
CA ASN A 103 -6.57 17.91 -17.81
C ASN A 103 -5.15 18.18 -17.28
N ILE A 104 -4.37 17.12 -17.08
CA ILE A 104 -2.95 17.19 -16.72
C ILE A 104 -2.16 16.43 -17.79
N GLU A 105 -1.33 17.12 -18.55
CA GLU A 105 -0.72 16.61 -19.79
C GLU A 105 0.79 16.80 -19.79
N LEU A 106 1.52 15.87 -20.43
CA LEU A 106 2.92 16.08 -20.81
C LEU A 106 3.02 16.40 -22.31
N ALA A 107 3.83 17.39 -22.65
CA ALA A 107 4.09 17.75 -24.05
C ALA A 107 4.58 16.55 -24.87
N GLY A 108 4.05 16.43 -26.09
CA GLY A 108 4.32 15.30 -26.98
C GLY A 108 3.43 14.08 -26.75
N SER A 109 2.57 14.08 -25.73
CA SER A 109 1.55 13.04 -25.51
C SER A 109 0.17 13.51 -25.94
N SER A 110 -0.64 12.61 -26.51
CA SER A 110 -2.08 12.81 -26.70
C SER A 110 -2.93 12.33 -25.51
N LYS A 111 -2.27 11.84 -24.45
CA LYS A 111 -2.89 11.28 -23.24
C LYS A 111 -2.80 12.25 -22.07
N SER A 112 -3.59 12.00 -21.03
CA SER A 112 -3.59 12.80 -19.81
C SER A 112 -3.51 11.95 -18.54
N PHE A 113 -2.98 12.52 -17.45
CA PHE A 113 -3.01 11.91 -16.12
C PHE A 113 -4.40 11.91 -15.48
N GLY A 114 -5.39 12.62 -16.05
CA GLY A 114 -6.72 12.77 -15.47
C GLY A 114 -7.14 14.24 -15.31
N ALA A 115 -8.23 14.45 -14.59
CA ALA A 115 -8.70 15.76 -14.13
C ALA A 115 -8.78 15.76 -12.60
N PHE A 116 -8.79 16.95 -12.00
CA PHE A 116 -8.84 17.11 -10.55
C PHE A 116 -9.85 18.17 -10.16
N ARG A 117 -10.66 17.90 -9.13
CA ARG A 117 -11.58 18.88 -8.55
C ARG A 117 -11.52 18.80 -7.03
N ALA A 118 -11.48 19.94 -6.37
CA ALA A 118 -11.41 20.04 -4.92
C ALA A 118 -12.43 21.04 -4.38
N PHE A 119 -13.23 20.62 -3.41
CA PHE A 119 -14.10 21.47 -2.63
C PHE A 119 -13.49 21.61 -1.25
N PHE A 120 -13.23 22.82 -0.77
CA PHE A 120 -12.52 23.00 0.50
C PHE A 120 -12.79 24.34 1.15
N THR A 121 -12.53 24.42 2.45
CA THR A 121 -12.44 25.67 3.20
C THR A 121 -11.08 25.72 3.88
N LEU A 122 -10.33 26.80 3.63
CA LEU A 122 -8.98 27.00 4.15
C LEU A 122 -8.98 28.04 5.26
N GLY A 123 -8.33 27.73 6.38
CA GLY A 123 -7.99 28.72 7.41
C GLY A 123 -6.49 28.69 7.65
N ALA A 124 -5.87 29.86 7.88
CA ALA A 124 -4.43 29.92 8.18
C ALA A 124 -4.11 31.06 9.15
N SER A 125 -3.07 30.86 9.94
CA SER A 125 -2.38 31.91 10.71
C SER A 125 -0.89 31.71 10.49
N LEU A 126 -0.28 32.56 9.69
CA LEU A 126 1.17 32.55 9.42
C LEU A 126 1.82 33.69 10.19
N LYS A 127 2.85 33.38 10.95
CA LYS A 127 3.58 34.30 11.81
C LYS A 127 5.05 34.29 11.42
N LEU A 128 5.58 35.42 10.97
CA LEU A 128 6.92 35.55 10.41
C LEU A 128 7.76 36.55 11.21
N SER A 129 8.90 36.14 11.73
CA SER A 129 9.90 37.05 12.32
C SER A 129 11.25 36.88 11.64
N GLY A 130 11.98 37.99 11.49
CA GLY A 130 13.32 37.98 10.92
C GLY A 130 14.32 37.22 11.80
N GLY A 131 15.26 36.51 11.17
CA GLY A 131 16.24 35.67 11.84
C GLY A 131 15.89 34.19 11.66
N GLY A 132 16.76 33.46 10.96
CA GLY A 132 16.67 32.02 10.80
C GLY A 132 17.11 31.28 12.07
N ALA A 133 17.42 29.99 11.95
CA ALA A 133 18.14 29.29 13.01
C ALA A 133 19.45 30.04 13.34
N SER A 134 19.92 29.94 14.59
CA SER A 134 21.05 30.74 15.10
C SER A 134 22.25 30.79 14.13
N GLY A 135 22.53 31.98 13.59
CA GLY A 135 23.65 32.23 12.67
C GLY A 135 23.36 31.96 11.19
N VAL A 136 22.11 31.68 10.81
CA VAL A 136 21.68 31.40 9.43
C VAL A 136 20.71 32.48 8.95
N SER A 137 20.82 32.86 7.68
CA SER A 137 19.87 33.79 7.05
C SER A 137 18.55 33.07 6.79
N GLY A 138 17.46 33.63 7.30
CA GLY A 138 16.15 33.01 7.21
C GLY A 138 15.08 33.78 7.98
N PHE A 139 13.95 33.14 8.17
CA PHE A 139 12.85 33.63 9.00
C PHE A 139 12.25 32.50 9.83
N SER A 140 11.84 32.84 11.05
CA SER A 140 11.04 31.94 11.89
C SER A 140 9.59 31.94 11.41
N VAL A 141 8.95 30.76 11.44
CA VAL A 141 7.54 30.53 11.13
C VAL A 141 6.77 30.02 12.36
N ASP A 142 7.28 30.32 13.56
CA ASP A 142 6.78 29.82 14.84
C ASP A 142 5.33 30.24 15.16
N ASP A 143 4.62 29.41 15.94
CA ASP A 143 3.20 29.52 16.28
C ASP A 143 2.28 29.71 15.05
N SER A 144 2.66 29.12 13.91
CA SER A 144 1.84 29.18 12.69
C SER A 144 0.93 27.96 12.57
N GLN A 145 -0.26 28.15 11.99
CA GLN A 145 -1.24 27.09 11.76
C GLN A 145 -1.78 27.14 10.34
N LEU A 146 -1.96 25.96 9.73
CA LEU A 146 -2.74 25.77 8.51
C LEU A 146 -3.85 24.76 8.80
N SER A 147 -5.09 25.10 8.42
CA SER A 147 -6.27 24.28 8.64
C SER A 147 -7.03 24.09 7.34
N LEU A 148 -7.45 22.85 7.09
CA LEU A 148 -8.35 22.48 6.00
C LEU A 148 -9.56 21.79 6.61
N SER A 149 -10.76 22.26 6.30
CA SER A 149 -12.00 21.72 6.88
C SER A 149 -12.89 21.08 5.82
N ALA A 150 -13.30 19.84 6.09
CA ALA A 150 -14.31 19.06 5.37
C ALA A 150 -14.14 19.10 3.83
N ALA A 151 -12.89 18.99 3.38
CA ALA A 151 -12.57 19.01 1.97
C ALA A 151 -13.02 17.71 1.29
N THR A 152 -13.46 17.84 0.03
CA THR A 152 -13.75 16.70 -0.83
C THR A 152 -12.92 16.84 -2.11
N PHE A 153 -12.11 15.83 -2.39
CA PHE A 153 -11.30 15.74 -3.60
C PHE A 153 -11.87 14.71 -4.55
N TYR A 154 -11.88 15.05 -5.83
CA TYR A 154 -12.26 14.20 -6.94
C TYR A 154 -11.07 14.11 -7.87
N TYR A 155 -10.59 12.89 -8.09
CA TYR A 155 -9.71 12.58 -9.21
C TYR A 155 -10.55 11.91 -10.29
N ARG A 156 -10.62 12.53 -11.46
CA ARG A 156 -11.42 12.04 -12.59
C ARG A 156 -10.55 11.37 -13.62
N ASP A 157 -10.85 10.11 -13.90
CA ASP A 157 -10.23 9.33 -14.96
C ASP A 157 -11.29 8.75 -15.89
N ASN A 158 -11.15 9.02 -17.20
CA ASN A 158 -12.07 8.58 -18.25
C ASN A 158 -13.56 8.86 -17.97
N GLY A 159 -13.85 9.88 -17.14
CA GLY A 159 -15.20 10.29 -16.76
C GLY A 159 -15.76 9.62 -15.50
N PHE A 160 -14.96 8.83 -14.79
CA PHE A 160 -15.26 8.24 -13.48
C PHE A 160 -14.45 8.93 -12.39
N ASP A 161 -14.95 8.96 -11.16
CA ASP A 161 -14.32 9.69 -10.06
C ASP A 161 -13.87 8.78 -8.92
N LEU A 162 -12.63 8.99 -8.47
CA LEU A 162 -12.17 8.60 -7.14
C LEU A 162 -12.40 9.78 -6.20
N ILE A 163 -13.11 9.55 -5.10
CA ILE A 163 -13.60 10.62 -4.23
C ILE A 163 -13.04 10.43 -2.82
N VAL A 164 -12.26 11.39 -2.33
CA VAL A 164 -11.88 11.50 -0.91
C VAL A 164 -12.84 12.47 -0.25
N LYS A 165 -13.66 12.01 0.68
CA LYS A 165 -14.75 12.76 1.32
C LYS A 165 -14.37 13.18 2.73
N GLY A 166 -14.67 14.44 3.08
CA GLY A 166 -14.54 14.95 4.43
C GLY A 166 -13.11 14.95 4.97
N LEU A 167 -12.11 15.17 4.10
CA LEU A 167 -10.73 15.38 4.51
C LEU A 167 -10.63 16.65 5.36
N SER A 168 -10.14 16.53 6.59
CA SER A 168 -9.84 17.69 7.43
C SER A 168 -8.46 17.53 8.03
N PHE A 169 -7.69 18.62 8.13
CA PHE A 169 -6.43 18.60 8.85
C PHE A 169 -6.11 19.94 9.51
N ASP A 170 -5.29 19.88 10.55
CA ASP A 170 -4.60 21.00 11.15
C ASP A 170 -3.10 20.71 11.21
N THR A 171 -2.29 21.62 10.67
CA THR A 171 -0.84 21.62 10.80
C THR A 171 -0.42 22.77 11.69
N TYR A 172 0.35 22.49 12.72
CA TYR A 172 0.92 23.45 13.66
C TYR A 172 2.44 23.45 13.50
N LEU A 173 3.01 24.62 13.21
CA LEU A 173 4.45 24.83 13.13
C LEU A 173 4.90 25.50 14.41
N ASN A 174 5.72 24.80 15.20
CA ASN A 174 6.26 25.29 16.47
C ASN A 174 7.79 25.19 16.44
N ASN A 175 8.45 26.30 16.77
CA ASN A 175 9.89 26.49 16.75
C ASN A 175 10.50 26.09 15.40
N ALA A 176 9.80 26.45 14.32
CA ALA A 176 10.12 26.10 12.94
C ALA A 176 10.74 27.29 12.19
N TYR A 177 11.65 27.01 11.26
CA TYR A 177 12.42 28.02 10.54
C TYR A 177 12.46 27.72 9.05
N LEU A 178 12.42 28.76 8.22
CA LEU A 178 12.79 28.68 6.82
C LEU A 178 14.14 29.39 6.62
N ASP A 179 15.16 28.58 6.37
CA ASP A 179 16.54 29.03 6.25
C ASP A 179 17.06 28.89 4.83
N ILE A 180 17.93 29.80 4.42
CA ILE A 180 18.76 29.64 3.23
C ILE A 180 20.12 29.10 3.70
N VAL A 181 20.40 27.84 3.39
CA VAL A 181 21.63 27.16 3.78
C VAL A 181 22.50 26.88 2.56
N SER A 182 23.82 26.88 2.75
CA SER A 182 24.74 26.31 1.77
C SER A 182 24.90 24.81 2.05
N GLY A 183 24.48 23.97 1.10
CA GLY A 183 24.66 22.52 1.11
C GLY A 183 25.68 22.07 0.07
N GLY A 184 26.09 20.79 0.13
CA GLY A 184 27.03 20.17 -0.83
C GLY A 184 26.59 20.20 -2.30
N SER A 185 25.36 20.64 -2.59
CA SER A 185 24.79 20.84 -3.93
C SER A 185 24.48 22.31 -4.29
N GLY A 186 24.86 23.29 -3.46
CA GLY A 186 24.59 24.71 -3.68
C GLY A 186 23.77 25.37 -2.58
N GLN A 187 23.08 26.46 -2.87
CA GLN A 187 22.13 27.07 -1.94
C GLN A 187 20.83 26.24 -1.91
N GLU A 188 20.35 25.93 -0.71
CA GLU A 188 19.13 25.16 -0.47
C GLU A 188 18.20 25.97 0.45
N ILE A 189 16.89 25.86 0.21
CA ILE A 189 15.87 26.34 1.12
C ILE A 189 15.57 25.20 2.09
N LYS A 190 15.87 25.38 3.36
CA LYS A 190 15.65 24.38 4.41
C LYS A 190 14.47 24.81 5.29
N LEU A 191 13.43 23.99 5.33
CA LEU A 191 12.38 24.07 6.33
C LEU A 191 12.77 23.17 7.51
N ASP A 192 13.11 23.79 8.65
CA ASP A 192 13.24 23.09 9.93
C ASP A 192 11.87 23.00 10.60
N LEU A 193 11.46 21.79 10.95
CA LEU A 193 10.13 21.49 11.48
C LEU A 193 10.05 21.67 13.00
N GLY A 194 11.15 21.86 13.72
CA GLY A 194 11.12 22.05 15.18
C GLY A 194 10.31 20.97 15.90
N THR A 195 9.22 21.38 16.56
CA THR A 195 8.26 20.50 17.27
C THR A 195 6.85 20.60 16.67
N SER A 196 6.78 20.50 15.34
CA SER A 196 5.53 20.61 14.58
C SER A 196 4.58 19.43 14.82
N ARG A 197 3.29 19.65 14.59
CA ARG A 197 2.24 18.64 14.71
C ARG A 197 1.30 18.70 13.52
N PHE A 198 0.91 17.54 13.01
CA PHE A 198 -0.11 17.39 11.97
C PHE A 198 -1.22 16.49 12.50
N VAL A 199 -2.46 16.97 12.51
CA VAL A 199 -3.65 16.18 12.88
C VAL A 199 -4.54 16.13 11.66
N GLY A 200 -4.85 14.94 11.16
CA GLY A 200 -5.62 14.74 9.94
C GLY A 200 -6.69 13.68 10.09
N SER A 201 -7.78 13.82 9.36
CA SER A 201 -8.86 12.83 9.27
C SER A 201 -9.43 12.77 7.85
N ILE A 202 -9.86 11.58 7.44
CA ILE A 202 -10.62 11.32 6.21
C ILE A 202 -11.89 10.58 6.62
N ALA A 203 -13.04 11.16 6.32
CA ALA A 203 -14.34 10.60 6.69
C ALA A 203 -14.79 9.45 5.76
N GLY A 204 -14.20 9.33 4.59
CA GLY A 204 -14.37 8.18 3.70
C GLY A 204 -13.69 8.39 2.35
N ILE A 205 -13.27 7.30 1.71
CA ILE A 205 -12.85 7.29 0.30
C ILE A 205 -13.86 6.45 -0.47
N GLY A 206 -14.36 6.91 -1.60
CA GLY A 206 -15.37 6.21 -2.41
C GLY A 206 -15.07 6.30 -3.90
N LEU A 207 -15.91 5.64 -4.69
CA LEU A 207 -15.88 5.68 -6.15
C LEU A 207 -17.23 6.18 -6.66
N ASP A 208 -17.19 6.89 -7.78
CA ASP A 208 -18.35 7.13 -8.63
C ASP A 208 -18.02 6.65 -10.04
N LEU A 209 -18.57 5.48 -10.37
CA LEU A 209 -18.41 4.84 -11.66
C LEU A 209 -19.59 5.16 -12.61
N ALA A 210 -20.40 6.17 -12.30
CA ALA A 210 -21.33 6.77 -13.25
C ALA A 210 -20.55 7.72 -14.17
N HIS A 211 -20.71 7.56 -15.49
CA HIS A 211 -19.93 8.35 -16.43
C HIS A 211 -20.39 9.81 -16.48
N GLY A 212 -19.43 10.72 -16.31
CA GLY A 212 -19.62 12.17 -16.40
C GLY A 212 -20.54 12.73 -15.31
N ASP A 213 -20.85 14.02 -15.35
CA ASP A 213 -21.78 14.60 -14.38
C ASP A 213 -23.26 14.27 -14.73
N PRO A 214 -24.18 14.14 -13.74
CA PRO A 214 -25.58 13.73 -13.95
C PRO A 214 -26.37 14.61 -14.91
N THR A 215 -26.09 15.92 -14.91
CA THR A 215 -26.69 16.91 -15.80
C THR A 215 -25.57 17.61 -16.54
N ALA A 216 -25.67 17.70 -17.86
CA ALA A 216 -24.66 18.34 -18.69
C ALA A 216 -24.42 19.79 -18.21
N GLY A 217 -23.16 20.11 -17.91
CA GLY A 217 -22.76 21.43 -17.42
C GLY A 217 -23.02 21.70 -15.94
N VAL A 218 -23.61 20.77 -15.18
CA VAL A 218 -23.81 20.89 -13.73
C VAL A 218 -22.89 19.91 -13.02
N ALA A 219 -21.83 20.43 -12.41
CA ALA A 219 -20.86 19.66 -11.66
C ALA A 219 -21.47 18.95 -10.45
N VAL A 220 -21.09 17.68 -10.23
CA VAL A 220 -21.31 17.00 -8.93
C VAL A 220 -20.58 17.77 -7.83
N THR A 221 -21.25 17.95 -6.69
CA THR A 221 -20.71 18.63 -5.50
C THR A 221 -20.86 17.76 -4.25
N PRO A 222 -20.13 18.04 -3.16
CA PRO A 222 -20.28 17.28 -1.91
C PRO A 222 -21.69 17.36 -1.32
N GLY A 223 -22.39 18.50 -1.48
CA GLY A 223 -23.77 18.68 -1.01
C GLY A 223 -24.82 18.08 -1.95
N SER A 224 -24.44 17.65 -3.14
CA SER A 224 -25.31 17.00 -4.14
C SER A 224 -24.50 15.95 -4.91
N PRO A 225 -24.16 14.83 -4.24
CA PRO A 225 -23.34 13.77 -4.84
C PRO A 225 -24.10 13.06 -5.97
N ASP A 226 -23.36 12.42 -6.88
CA ASP A 226 -23.96 11.51 -7.84
C ASP A 226 -24.46 10.24 -7.12
N LEU A 227 -25.71 9.88 -7.39
CA LEU A 227 -26.37 8.70 -6.82
C LEU A 227 -26.70 7.65 -7.89
N ARG A 228 -26.25 7.83 -9.13
CA ARG A 228 -26.44 6.87 -10.23
C ARG A 228 -25.59 5.61 -10.04
N ASP A 229 -24.44 5.72 -9.37
CA ASP A 229 -23.65 4.55 -8.97
C ASP A 229 -24.33 3.84 -7.78
N VAL A 230 -24.57 2.53 -7.93
CA VAL A 230 -25.16 1.68 -6.89
C VAL A 230 -24.30 1.58 -5.64
N ASP A 231 -23.00 1.83 -5.77
CA ASP A 231 -22.02 1.79 -4.68
C ASP A 231 -21.65 3.20 -4.17
N ALA A 232 -22.35 4.27 -4.57
CA ALA A 232 -22.02 5.67 -4.22
C ALA A 232 -21.93 5.96 -2.70
N GLN A 233 -22.62 5.16 -1.89
CA GLN A 233 -22.63 5.28 -0.42
C GLN A 233 -21.56 4.44 0.27
N ARG A 234 -20.90 3.52 -0.43
CA ARG A 234 -19.85 2.67 0.15
C ARG A 234 -18.53 3.42 0.25
N SER A 235 -17.73 3.06 1.24
CA SER A 235 -16.39 3.61 1.42
C SER A 235 -15.32 2.53 1.60
N PHE A 236 -14.09 2.86 1.23
CA PHE A 236 -12.88 2.14 1.62
C PHE A 236 -12.56 2.25 3.11
N GLY A 237 -13.32 3.03 3.89
CA GLY A 237 -13.13 3.23 5.33
C GLY A 237 -12.60 4.62 5.67
N LYS A 238 -12.33 4.80 6.96
CA LYS A 238 -11.93 6.09 7.55
C LYS A 238 -10.49 6.04 8.00
N LEU A 239 -9.86 7.22 8.05
CA LEU A 239 -8.48 7.37 8.49
C LEU A 239 -8.37 8.55 9.44
N ASP A 240 -7.72 8.34 10.59
CA ASP A 240 -7.34 9.38 11.54
C ASP A 240 -5.83 9.31 11.81
N MET A 241 -5.18 10.47 11.90
CA MET A 241 -3.75 10.60 12.09
C MET A 241 -3.44 11.76 13.06
N ASP A 242 -2.51 11.53 13.99
CA ASP A 242 -1.91 12.57 14.84
C ASP A 242 -0.39 12.36 14.83
N LEU A 243 0.29 13.16 14.02
CA LEU A 243 1.72 13.08 13.77
C LEU A 243 2.45 14.20 14.49
N ARG A 244 3.45 13.87 15.29
CA ARG A 244 4.42 14.85 15.81
C ARG A 244 5.67 14.75 14.97
N LEU A 245 6.00 15.84 14.30
CA LEU A 245 7.03 15.91 13.28
C LEU A 245 8.17 16.81 13.75
N GLY A 246 9.39 16.39 13.45
CA GLY A 246 10.60 17.17 13.65
C GLY A 246 11.60 16.95 12.52
N GLY A 247 12.82 17.46 12.68
CA GLY A 247 13.85 17.39 11.65
C GLY A 247 13.65 18.46 10.57
N SER A 248 13.99 18.17 9.33
CA SER A 248 13.96 19.17 8.26
C SER A 248 13.69 18.62 6.86
N ILE A 249 13.26 19.51 5.97
CA ILE A 249 13.17 19.26 4.52
C ILE A 249 13.97 20.35 3.82
N SER A 250 14.99 19.97 3.06
CA SER A 250 15.72 20.91 2.20
C SER A 250 15.28 20.76 0.74
N ILE A 251 15.12 21.88 0.05
CA ILE A 251 14.76 21.95 -1.36
C ILE A 251 15.83 22.77 -2.09
N ALA A 252 16.34 22.22 -3.18
CA ALA A 252 17.35 22.84 -4.03
C ALA A 252 16.98 22.70 -5.50
N GLY A 253 17.52 23.57 -6.35
CA GLY A 253 17.47 23.35 -7.80
C GLY A 253 18.42 22.24 -8.24
N GLY A 254 18.13 21.64 -9.39
CA GLY A 254 18.97 20.65 -10.07
C GLY A 254 18.45 19.22 -9.94
N GLY A 255 18.30 18.56 -11.09
CA GLY A 255 17.85 17.18 -11.24
C GLY A 255 18.90 16.12 -10.98
N ALA A 256 18.56 14.86 -11.30
CA ALA A 256 19.54 13.77 -11.38
C ALA A 256 20.63 14.10 -12.41
N SER A 257 20.22 14.77 -13.48
CA SER A 257 21.08 15.43 -14.46
C SER A 257 20.33 16.63 -15.04
N GLY A 258 20.96 17.79 -15.20
CA GLY A 258 20.33 18.97 -15.83
C GLY A 258 19.56 19.85 -14.85
N GLU A 259 18.49 20.47 -15.35
CA GLU A 259 17.55 21.26 -14.54
C GLU A 259 16.76 20.34 -13.61
N GLY A 260 15.91 20.88 -12.72
CA GLY A 260 15.05 20.06 -11.86
C GLY A 260 14.92 20.53 -10.42
N LEU A 261 14.23 19.72 -9.62
CA LEU A 261 14.08 19.95 -8.18
C LEU A 261 14.72 18.80 -7.40
N ARG A 262 15.50 19.12 -6.38
CA ARG A 262 16.04 18.14 -5.44
C ARG A 262 15.46 18.39 -4.05
N ILE A 263 14.93 17.34 -3.44
CA ILE A 263 14.31 17.36 -2.11
C ILE A 263 15.09 16.41 -1.20
N LYS A 264 15.63 16.92 -0.10
CA LYS A 264 16.35 16.14 0.92
C LYS A 264 15.51 16.06 2.20
N PRO A 265 14.77 14.97 2.40
CA PRO A 265 14.09 14.74 3.66
C PRO A 265 15.10 14.33 4.74
N ASN A 266 14.93 14.89 5.93
CA ASN A 266 15.47 14.40 7.19
C ASN A 266 14.37 14.57 8.25
N ILE A 267 13.28 13.84 8.06
CA ILE A 267 12.06 13.99 8.86
C ILE A 267 12.12 12.99 10.00
N THR A 268 11.75 13.43 11.20
CA THR A 268 11.56 12.55 12.36
C THR A 268 10.10 12.56 12.78
N ILE A 269 9.62 11.41 13.22
CA ILE A 269 8.25 11.21 13.72
C ILE A 269 8.38 10.67 15.14
N ALA A 270 7.61 11.21 16.07
CA ALA A 270 7.64 10.78 17.47
C ALA A 270 6.24 10.63 18.05
N ASN A 271 6.02 9.63 18.90
CA ASN A 271 4.80 9.47 19.73
C ASN A 271 3.50 9.78 18.97
N SER A 272 3.39 9.26 17.75
CA SER A 272 2.31 9.56 16.82
C SER A 272 1.26 8.45 16.83
N LEU A 273 0.07 8.75 16.30
CA LEU A 273 -1.05 7.83 16.20
C LEU A 273 -1.49 7.71 14.73
N PHE A 274 -1.75 6.48 14.31
CA PHE A 274 -2.44 6.19 13.06
C PHE A 274 -3.59 5.23 13.35
N GLN A 275 -4.79 5.56 12.88
CA GLN A 275 -5.96 4.70 13.02
C GLN A 275 -6.72 4.64 11.71
N TYR A 276 -6.82 3.44 11.14
CA TYR A 276 -7.84 3.15 10.14
C TYR A 276 -9.06 2.54 10.83
N GLN A 277 -10.25 2.92 10.39
CA GLN A 277 -11.50 2.43 10.95
C GLN A 277 -12.49 1.97 9.87
N ASP A 278 -13.08 0.80 10.13
CA ASP A 278 -14.23 0.19 9.46
C ASP A 278 -15.21 -0.24 10.58
N GLU A 279 -15.69 -1.48 10.62
CA GLU A 279 -16.43 -2.04 11.76
C GLU A 279 -15.53 -2.20 13.00
N GLY A 280 -14.28 -2.62 12.79
CA GLY A 280 -13.19 -2.64 13.76
C GLY A 280 -12.17 -1.52 13.53
N VAL A 281 -11.02 -1.61 14.20
CA VAL A 281 -9.92 -0.65 14.07
C VAL A 281 -8.61 -1.34 13.75
N LEU A 282 -7.78 -0.66 12.95
CA LEU A 282 -6.36 -0.92 12.83
C LEU A 282 -5.63 0.29 13.38
N ARG A 283 -5.08 0.17 14.59
CA ARG A 283 -4.48 1.30 15.32
C ARG A 283 -3.02 1.03 15.65
N ALA A 284 -2.15 1.89 15.13
CA ALA A 284 -0.74 1.94 15.48
C ALA A 284 -0.51 3.04 16.52
N GLU A 285 -0.09 2.62 17.72
CA GLU A 285 0.18 3.49 18.85
C GLU A 285 1.68 3.73 19.01
N ASN A 286 2.03 4.91 19.54
CA ASN A 286 3.42 5.33 19.75
C ASN A 286 4.27 5.17 18.48
N PHE A 287 3.71 5.54 17.34
CA PHE A 287 4.42 5.54 16.07
C PHE A 287 5.59 6.53 16.13
N ALA A 288 6.79 6.04 15.88
CA ALA A 288 8.01 6.85 15.85
C ALA A 288 8.94 6.35 14.74
N GLY A 289 9.72 7.24 14.14
CA GLY A 289 10.57 6.86 13.01
C GLY A 289 11.32 8.03 12.38
N SER A 290 12.01 7.76 11.29
CA SER A 290 12.61 8.80 10.45
C SER A 290 12.60 8.44 8.97
N LEU A 291 12.60 9.48 8.13
CA LEU A 291 12.75 9.39 6.68
C LEU A 291 13.92 10.30 6.27
N ILE A 292 15.00 9.69 5.81
CA ILE A 292 16.27 10.37 5.57
C ILE A 292 16.80 10.03 4.17
N SER A 293 17.24 11.04 3.44
CA SER A 293 17.99 10.88 2.19
C SER A 293 19.08 11.95 2.11
N ASN A 294 20.34 11.52 2.02
CA ASN A 294 21.50 12.41 2.01
C ASN A 294 21.73 13.03 0.62
N ALA A 295 21.59 12.25 -0.46
CA ALA A 295 21.73 12.73 -1.82
C ALA A 295 20.49 13.53 -2.29
N GLY A 296 19.31 13.18 -1.77
CA GLY A 296 18.04 13.79 -2.13
C GLY A 296 17.29 13.00 -3.20
N LEU A 297 15.97 13.19 -3.23
CA LEU A 297 15.09 12.77 -4.31
C LEU A 297 15.07 13.87 -5.37
N THR A 298 15.26 13.53 -6.63
CA THR A 298 15.17 14.48 -7.75
C THR A 298 13.84 14.32 -8.47
N LEU A 299 13.25 15.44 -8.90
CA LEU A 299 12.06 15.51 -9.73
C LEU A 299 12.45 16.15 -11.06
N ASP A 300 12.32 15.38 -12.13
CA ASP A 300 12.80 15.73 -13.46
C ASP A 300 11.75 15.48 -14.54
N LEU A 301 11.75 16.29 -15.61
CA LEU A 301 10.98 16.00 -16.82
C LEU A 301 11.95 15.49 -17.89
N GLU A 302 11.78 14.24 -18.30
CA GLU A 302 12.66 13.58 -19.27
C GLU A 302 11.82 12.98 -20.42
N GLN A 303 12.49 12.35 -21.39
CA GLN A 303 11.87 11.54 -22.44
C GLN A 303 12.72 10.33 -22.81
N ASP A 304 12.04 9.28 -23.28
CA ASP A 304 12.69 8.13 -23.91
C ASP A 304 11.92 7.70 -25.17
N GLY A 305 12.25 6.52 -25.73
CA GLY A 305 11.62 6.01 -26.95
C GLY A 305 10.11 5.78 -26.86
N VAL A 306 9.54 5.80 -25.65
CA VAL A 306 8.08 5.69 -25.42
C VAL A 306 7.42 7.06 -25.36
N GLY A 307 8.14 8.09 -24.92
CA GLY A 307 7.68 9.47 -24.84
C GLY A 307 8.14 10.18 -23.56
N SER A 308 7.58 11.37 -23.34
CA SER A 308 7.86 12.23 -22.19
C SER A 308 7.35 11.62 -20.87
N TYR A 309 8.10 11.78 -19.79
CA TYR A 309 7.72 11.33 -18.45
C TYR A 309 8.23 12.27 -17.35
N ALA A 310 7.54 12.27 -16.21
CA ALA A 310 8.05 12.85 -14.97
C ALA A 310 8.78 11.77 -14.18
N LYS A 311 10.01 12.03 -13.73
CA LYS A 311 10.85 11.08 -13.03
C LYS A 311 11.11 11.52 -11.60
N ILE A 312 10.96 10.59 -10.68
CA ILE A 312 11.48 10.67 -9.33
C ILE A 312 12.67 9.72 -9.24
N ALA A 313 13.85 10.19 -8.88
CA ALA A 313 15.02 9.33 -8.70
C ALA A 313 15.75 9.65 -7.40
N PHE A 314 16.37 8.64 -6.78
CA PHE A 314 17.12 8.83 -5.56
C PHE A 314 18.25 7.81 -5.45
N GLN A 315 19.41 8.26 -4.96
CA GLN A 315 20.56 7.38 -4.74
C GLN A 315 20.47 6.64 -3.41
N ASP A 316 19.93 7.30 -2.40
CA ASP A 316 19.73 6.76 -1.06
C ASP A 316 18.39 7.21 -0.49
N LEU A 317 17.69 6.29 0.18
CA LEU A 317 16.52 6.62 0.98
C LEU A 317 16.43 5.60 2.13
N LYS A 318 16.56 6.11 3.35
CA LYS A 318 16.38 5.33 4.57
C LYS A 318 15.07 5.69 5.23
N PHE A 319 14.26 4.68 5.50
CA PHE A 319 13.05 4.78 6.29
C PHE A 319 13.14 3.83 7.47
N ASN A 320 13.03 4.34 8.69
CA ASN A 320 12.83 3.50 9.86
C ASN A 320 11.56 3.90 10.59
N ALA A 321 10.83 2.90 11.09
CA ALA A 321 9.60 3.08 11.81
C ALA A 321 9.50 2.08 12.95
N THR A 322 8.86 2.49 14.03
CA THR A 322 8.52 1.67 15.18
C THR A 322 7.10 1.96 15.59
N LEU A 323 6.34 0.93 15.90
CA LEU A 323 5.05 0.98 16.57
C LEU A 323 5.28 0.46 17.98
N GLY A 324 4.89 1.22 18.99
CA GLY A 324 4.91 0.73 20.38
C GLY A 324 3.71 -0.18 20.71
N GLY A 325 2.72 -0.25 19.82
CA GLY A 325 1.59 -1.16 19.91
C GLY A 325 0.80 -1.19 18.62
N LEU A 326 0.44 -2.38 18.13
CA LEU A 326 -0.52 -2.56 17.04
C LEU A 326 -1.78 -3.27 17.54
N ILE A 327 -2.94 -2.66 17.33
CA ILE A 327 -4.25 -3.24 17.63
C ILE A 327 -4.97 -3.54 16.33
N MET A 328 -5.49 -4.76 16.21
CA MET A 328 -6.24 -5.23 15.05
C MET A 328 -7.60 -5.78 15.48
N GLY A 329 -8.66 -5.10 15.05
CA GLY A 329 -10.04 -5.49 15.26
C GLY A 329 -10.71 -4.72 16.39
N ASN A 330 -11.17 -5.39 17.44
CA ASN A 330 -11.80 -4.69 18.57
C ASN A 330 -10.77 -3.78 19.28
N PRO A 331 -11.08 -2.48 19.51
CA PRO A 331 -10.18 -1.56 20.23
C PRO A 331 -9.78 -2.00 21.65
N SER A 332 -10.54 -2.92 22.24
CA SER A 332 -10.29 -3.53 23.55
C SER A 332 -9.45 -4.82 23.47
N ASN A 333 -9.09 -5.28 22.27
CA ASN A 333 -8.19 -6.42 22.10
C ASN A 333 -6.81 -6.10 22.70
N GLN A 334 -6.12 -7.15 23.12
CA GLN A 334 -4.71 -7.07 23.43
C GLN A 334 -3.91 -6.64 22.19
N LYS A 335 -2.69 -6.17 22.40
CA LYS A 335 -1.83 -5.67 21.32
C LYS A 335 -1.07 -6.82 20.68
N LEU A 336 -0.64 -6.64 19.43
CA LEU A 336 0.35 -7.51 18.80
C LEU A 336 1.70 -7.46 19.55
N GLY A 337 1.95 -6.35 20.25
CA GLY A 337 3.25 -5.89 20.69
C GLY A 337 3.80 -4.78 19.80
N GLY A 338 5.12 -4.63 19.79
CA GLY A 338 5.84 -3.65 18.99
C GLY A 338 6.21 -4.18 17.59
N LEU A 339 6.21 -3.29 16.59
CA LEU A 339 6.68 -3.58 15.24
C LEU A 339 7.78 -2.58 14.88
N ALA A 340 8.91 -3.03 14.37
CA ALA A 340 9.98 -2.17 13.89
C ALA A 340 10.31 -2.50 12.44
N VAL A 341 10.49 -1.49 11.61
CA VAL A 341 10.83 -1.59 10.19
C VAL A 341 12.05 -0.72 9.95
N ASP A 342 13.07 -1.24 9.29
CA ASP A 342 14.20 -0.48 8.75
C ASP A 342 14.34 -0.84 7.26
N LEU A 343 13.98 0.09 6.38
CA LEU A 343 14.11 -0.01 4.93
C LEU A 343 15.24 0.90 4.47
N ASN A 344 16.14 0.34 3.69
CA ASN A 344 17.32 1.04 3.19
C ASN A 344 17.45 0.81 1.69
N PHE A 345 17.07 1.83 0.92
CA PHE A 345 17.22 1.86 -0.52
C PHE A 345 18.53 2.52 -0.88
N LEU A 346 19.32 1.87 -1.72
CA LEU A 346 20.61 2.36 -2.17
C LEU A 346 20.85 1.97 -3.63
N ASP A 347 21.41 2.86 -4.43
CA ASP A 347 21.88 2.50 -5.77
C ASP A 347 23.13 1.61 -5.69
N GLN A 348 23.18 0.56 -6.53
CA GLN A 348 24.31 -0.37 -6.64
C GLN A 348 24.58 -0.74 -8.11
N GLY A 349 25.53 -0.03 -8.74
CA GLY A 349 25.89 -0.26 -10.14
C GLY A 349 24.72 0.01 -11.08
N ALA A 350 24.25 -1.02 -11.79
CA ALA A 350 23.09 -0.91 -12.69
C ALA A 350 21.73 -0.94 -11.97
N ARG A 351 21.71 -1.26 -10.67
CA ARG A 351 20.47 -1.27 -9.87
C ARG A 351 20.27 0.11 -9.26
N GLN A 352 19.31 0.84 -9.81
CA GLN A 352 19.00 2.22 -9.40
C GLN A 352 17.57 2.31 -8.86
N ASN A 353 17.30 3.33 -8.06
CA ASN A 353 15.97 3.60 -7.54
C ASN A 353 15.33 4.78 -8.28
N TRP A 354 14.21 4.52 -8.96
CA TRP A 354 13.48 5.56 -9.67
C TRP A 354 12.03 5.16 -9.97
N LEU A 355 11.19 6.16 -10.19
CA LEU A 355 9.80 6.06 -10.62
C LEU A 355 9.59 7.02 -11.80
N LYS A 356 9.12 6.53 -12.94
CA LYS A 356 8.79 7.33 -14.13
C LYS A 356 7.28 7.32 -14.37
N LEU A 357 6.64 8.48 -14.29
CA LEU A 357 5.21 8.67 -14.47
C LEU A 357 4.90 9.20 -15.87
N ARG A 358 3.94 8.57 -16.55
CA ARG A 358 3.44 8.96 -17.87
C ARG A 358 1.92 9.11 -17.88
N PRO A 359 1.39 10.06 -18.65
CA PRO A 359 -0.05 10.22 -18.82
C PRO A 359 -0.64 9.06 -19.62
N GLY A 360 -1.86 8.65 -19.21
CA GLY A 360 -2.58 7.49 -19.73
C GLY A 360 -2.21 6.20 -19.01
N GLY A 361 -3.19 5.35 -18.75
CA GLY A 361 -2.99 4.05 -18.09
C GLY A 361 -3.12 2.86 -19.04
N ASP A 362 -3.91 1.87 -18.65
CA ASP A 362 -4.12 0.64 -19.41
C ASP A 362 -4.67 0.95 -20.82
N PRO A 363 -4.12 0.32 -21.88
CA PRO A 363 -4.56 0.55 -23.26
C PRO A 363 -6.06 0.30 -23.51
N ASN A 364 -6.74 -0.45 -22.65
CA ASN A 364 -8.17 -0.76 -22.75
C ASN A 364 -9.07 0.18 -21.94
N SER A 365 -8.51 1.08 -21.13
CA SER A 365 -9.25 1.94 -20.19
C SER A 365 -9.58 3.34 -20.73
N GLY A 366 -8.89 3.80 -21.79
CA GLY A 366 -9.14 5.11 -22.41
C GLY A 366 -7.86 5.91 -22.67
N GLN A 367 -7.98 7.24 -22.71
CA GLN A 367 -6.85 8.16 -22.95
C GLN A 367 -6.35 8.85 -21.67
N LYS A 368 -7.12 8.77 -20.59
CA LYS A 368 -6.72 9.23 -19.26
C LYS A 368 -6.27 8.03 -18.40
N GLY A 369 -5.57 8.31 -17.32
CA GLY A 369 -5.01 7.32 -16.39
C GLY A 369 -3.53 7.58 -16.14
N ILE A 370 -2.85 6.67 -15.43
CA ILE A 370 -1.44 6.83 -15.09
C ILE A 370 -0.69 5.56 -15.45
N SER A 371 0.44 5.68 -16.14
CA SER A 371 1.41 4.60 -16.32
C SER A 371 2.68 4.94 -15.55
N ALA A 372 3.21 3.97 -14.83
CA ALA A 372 4.41 4.12 -14.04
C ALA A 372 5.42 3.02 -14.38
N ASP A 373 6.62 3.38 -14.79
CA ASP A 373 7.74 2.45 -14.75
C ASP A 373 8.47 2.64 -13.42
N LEU A 374 8.79 1.56 -12.73
CA LEU A 374 9.45 1.56 -11.43
C LEU A 374 10.75 0.75 -11.50
N SER A 375 11.76 1.21 -10.78
CA SER A 375 12.95 0.45 -10.41
C SER A 375 13.25 0.64 -8.93
N TRP A 376 13.55 -0.46 -8.25
CA TRP A 376 13.91 -0.42 -6.83
C TRP A 376 15.13 -1.30 -6.55
N ASN A 377 15.92 -0.90 -5.56
CA ASN A 377 17.00 -1.66 -4.98
C ASN A 377 17.10 -1.35 -3.49
N MET A 378 16.63 -2.29 -2.69
CA MET A 378 16.66 -2.26 -1.24
C MET A 378 17.70 -3.26 -0.72
N VAL A 379 18.54 -2.80 0.21
CA VAL A 379 19.68 -3.56 0.70
C VAL A 379 19.78 -3.51 2.22
N ASN A 380 20.14 -4.64 2.83
CA ASN A 380 20.41 -4.75 4.26
C ASN A 380 19.30 -4.15 5.15
N SER A 381 18.04 -4.42 4.80
CA SER A 381 16.87 -3.95 5.53
C SER A 381 16.44 -4.99 6.58
N SER A 382 15.57 -4.61 7.51
CA SER A 382 15.08 -5.52 8.54
C SER A 382 13.65 -5.23 8.99
N LEU A 383 13.00 -6.26 9.50
CA LEU A 383 11.71 -6.20 10.19
C LEU A 383 11.89 -6.83 11.56
N ALA A 384 11.33 -6.22 12.61
CA ALA A 384 11.33 -6.79 13.95
C ALA A 384 9.93 -6.80 14.54
N LEU A 385 9.55 -7.93 15.14
CA LEU A 385 8.34 -8.08 15.93
C LEU A 385 8.77 -8.22 17.40
N THR A 386 8.28 -7.34 18.26
CA THR A 386 8.53 -7.41 19.71
C THR A 386 7.24 -7.78 20.41
N ASP A 387 7.28 -8.87 21.13
CA ASP A 387 6.14 -9.45 21.83
C ASP A 387 6.53 -9.67 23.30
N ASN A 388 5.81 -9.02 24.22
CA ASN A 388 6.06 -9.03 25.65
C ASN A 388 7.53 -8.67 26.01
N GLY A 389 8.14 -7.77 25.22
CA GLY A 389 9.55 -7.36 25.36
C GLY A 389 10.58 -8.30 24.71
N ASN A 390 10.16 -9.40 24.08
CA ASN A 390 11.04 -10.32 23.35
C ASN A 390 10.94 -10.05 21.85
N THR A 391 12.08 -9.84 21.18
CA THR A 391 12.09 -9.45 19.77
C THR A 391 12.51 -10.60 18.85
N MET A 392 11.78 -10.78 17.75
CA MET A 392 12.17 -11.57 16.60
C MET A 392 12.52 -10.64 15.44
N TRP A 393 13.61 -10.93 14.73
CA TRP A 393 14.12 -10.13 13.61
C TRP A 393 14.15 -10.94 12.32
N PHE A 394 13.60 -10.38 11.24
CA PHE A 394 13.90 -10.75 9.87
C PHE A 394 15.04 -9.86 9.40
N SER A 395 16.24 -10.41 9.30
CA SER A 395 17.44 -9.63 9.03
C SER A 395 17.94 -9.80 7.60
N GLY A 396 18.63 -8.79 7.09
CA GLY A 396 19.29 -8.83 5.79
C GLY A 396 18.31 -8.89 4.62
N LEU A 397 17.13 -8.28 4.76
CA LEU A 397 16.17 -8.18 3.68
C LEU A 397 16.82 -7.41 2.52
N ARG A 398 16.83 -8.04 1.34
CA ARG A 398 17.35 -7.48 0.09
C ARG A 398 16.33 -7.72 -1.00
N THR A 399 16.03 -6.70 -1.79
CA THR A 399 15.18 -6.87 -2.98
C THR A 399 15.54 -5.87 -4.05
N HIS A 400 15.44 -6.30 -5.30
CA HIS A 400 15.56 -5.41 -6.44
C HIS A 400 14.68 -5.87 -7.58
N GLY A 401 14.32 -4.94 -8.44
CA GLY A 401 13.52 -5.26 -9.61
C GLY A 401 13.12 -4.02 -10.38
N THR A 402 12.46 -4.27 -11.49
CA THR A 402 11.86 -3.26 -12.34
C THR A 402 10.50 -3.74 -12.85
N GLY A 403 9.65 -2.82 -13.29
CA GLY A 403 8.38 -3.19 -13.87
C GLY A 403 7.54 -2.01 -14.28
N GLN A 404 6.44 -2.31 -14.99
CA GLN A 404 5.44 -1.34 -15.36
C GLN A 404 4.15 -1.56 -14.58
N PHE A 405 3.56 -0.47 -14.12
CA PHE A 405 2.31 -0.40 -13.41
C PHE A 405 1.36 0.56 -14.13
N THR A 406 0.06 0.29 -14.09
CA THR A 406 -0.95 1.27 -14.52
C THR A 406 -1.97 1.50 -13.44
N PHE A 407 -2.54 2.70 -13.40
CA PHE A 407 -3.66 3.07 -12.56
C PHE A 407 -4.76 3.65 -13.44
N ASP A 408 -5.96 3.09 -13.30
CA ASP A 408 -7.13 3.48 -14.09
C ASP A 408 -8.41 3.36 -13.24
N LEU A 409 -9.38 4.23 -13.49
CA LEU A 409 -10.77 4.03 -13.08
C LEU A 409 -11.52 3.40 -14.25
N THR A 410 -12.12 2.24 -14.01
CA THR A 410 -12.62 1.36 -15.08
C THR A 410 -14.07 1.00 -14.86
N LYS A 411 -14.82 0.93 -15.98
CA LYS A 411 -16.22 0.52 -16.02
C LYS A 411 -16.51 -0.18 -17.36
N SER A 412 -17.29 -1.25 -17.32
CA SER A 412 -17.67 -2.05 -18.49
C SER A 412 -18.66 -1.34 -19.41
N CYS A 413 -18.45 -1.46 -20.73
CA CYS A 413 -19.40 -0.99 -21.74
C CYS A 413 -20.67 -1.85 -21.87
N ALA A 414 -20.75 -3.02 -21.20
CA ALA A 414 -21.87 -3.96 -21.34
C ALA A 414 -23.23 -3.38 -20.93
N ALA A 415 -23.25 -2.24 -20.22
CA ALA A 415 -24.45 -1.49 -19.85
C ALA A 415 -24.84 -0.34 -20.81
N GLY A 416 -24.21 -0.22 -21.99
CA GLY A 416 -24.52 0.82 -22.97
C GLY A 416 -23.91 2.20 -22.65
N VAL A 417 -22.69 2.23 -22.11
CA VAL A 417 -21.99 3.46 -21.71
C VAL A 417 -20.87 3.82 -22.71
N SER A 418 -20.43 5.09 -22.66
CA SER A 418 -19.72 5.93 -23.65
C SER A 418 -18.38 5.45 -24.24
N THR A 419 -17.75 6.30 -25.08
CA THR A 419 -16.44 6.13 -25.75
C THR A 419 -15.21 5.99 -24.83
N SER A 420 -15.41 5.76 -23.53
CA SER A 420 -14.36 5.75 -22.50
C SER A 420 -14.52 4.63 -21.45
N CYS A 421 -15.43 3.68 -21.68
CA CYS A 421 -15.49 2.42 -20.94
C CYS A 421 -14.62 1.36 -21.63
N TYR A 422 -14.24 0.30 -20.91
CA TYR A 422 -13.54 -0.81 -21.54
C TYR A 422 -14.54 -1.71 -22.27
N ALA A 423 -14.21 -2.06 -23.51
CA ALA A 423 -14.92 -3.10 -24.23
C ALA A 423 -14.68 -4.42 -23.49
N GLY A 424 -15.71 -4.99 -22.87
CA GLY A 424 -15.63 -6.25 -22.14
C GLY A 424 -15.31 -7.42 -23.07
N THR A 425 -14.05 -7.53 -23.51
CA THR A 425 -13.61 -8.54 -24.47
C THR A 425 -13.18 -9.86 -23.83
N ASN A 426 -13.11 -9.94 -22.50
CA ASN A 426 -13.05 -11.25 -21.84
C ASN A 426 -14.47 -11.80 -21.73
N SER A 427 -14.91 -12.40 -22.83
CA SER A 427 -16.18 -13.14 -22.95
C SER A 427 -16.30 -14.31 -21.97
N ASP A 428 -15.23 -14.63 -21.22
CA ASP A 428 -15.32 -15.49 -20.06
C ASP A 428 -14.46 -14.98 -18.88
N ILE A 429 -15.08 -14.21 -17.98
CA ILE A 429 -14.53 -13.81 -16.67
C ILE A 429 -14.15 -15.01 -15.77
N ASN A 430 -14.59 -16.21 -16.17
CA ASN A 430 -14.29 -17.49 -15.53
C ASN A 430 -13.19 -18.30 -16.23
N SER A 431 -12.60 -17.79 -17.32
CA SER A 431 -11.46 -18.42 -17.99
C SER A 431 -10.13 -18.01 -17.35
N GLY A 432 -9.12 -18.90 -17.36
CA GLY A 432 -7.82 -18.75 -16.70
C GLY A 432 -6.84 -17.74 -17.32
N GLY A 433 -7.30 -16.79 -18.14
CA GLY A 433 -6.45 -15.69 -18.60
C GLY A 433 -6.22 -14.65 -17.50
N TYR A 434 -5.04 -14.04 -17.45
CA TYR A 434 -4.71 -12.98 -16.48
C TYR A 434 -5.08 -11.54 -16.96
N ASN A 435 -5.78 -11.42 -18.09
CA ASN A 435 -6.16 -10.15 -18.71
C ASN A 435 -7.54 -9.65 -18.28
N GLY A 436 -8.07 -10.10 -17.14
CA GLY A 436 -9.37 -9.69 -16.63
C GLY A 436 -9.50 -8.17 -16.53
N HIS A 437 -10.67 -7.64 -16.88
CA HIS A 437 -11.02 -6.24 -16.70
C HIS A 437 -12.33 -6.18 -15.93
N PHE A 438 -12.34 -5.41 -14.85
CA PHE A 438 -13.44 -5.33 -13.88
C PHE A 438 -13.80 -3.86 -13.63
N ASP A 439 -14.97 -3.63 -13.06
CA ASP A 439 -15.38 -2.30 -12.66
C ASP A 439 -14.69 -1.88 -11.35
N GLY A 440 -14.10 -0.70 -11.31
CA GLY A 440 -13.48 -0.14 -10.11
C GLY A 440 -12.16 0.58 -10.37
N MET A 441 -11.41 0.77 -9.29
CA MET A 441 -10.05 1.31 -9.30
C MET A 441 -9.07 0.18 -9.62
N ARG A 442 -8.52 0.18 -10.83
CA ARG A 442 -7.67 -0.87 -11.37
C ARG A 442 -6.20 -0.50 -11.25
N LEU A 443 -5.42 -1.45 -10.76
CA LEU A 443 -3.96 -1.47 -10.78
C LEU A 443 -3.49 -2.59 -11.70
N GLY A 444 -2.83 -2.24 -12.81
CA GLY A 444 -2.23 -3.20 -13.74
C GLY A 444 -0.76 -3.46 -13.43
N PHE A 445 -0.29 -4.68 -13.69
CA PHE A 445 1.10 -5.10 -13.55
C PHE A 445 1.58 -5.71 -14.86
N LYS A 446 2.71 -5.25 -15.37
CA LYS A 446 3.30 -5.79 -16.59
C LYS A 446 4.80 -5.93 -16.45
N ASN A 447 5.28 -7.16 -16.66
CA ASN A 447 6.69 -7.52 -16.61
C ASN A 447 7.38 -6.96 -15.37
N VAL A 448 6.77 -7.12 -14.20
CA VAL A 448 7.40 -6.78 -12.93
C VAL A 448 8.40 -7.89 -12.60
N VAL A 449 9.65 -7.70 -13.00
CA VAL A 449 10.74 -8.66 -12.82
C VAL A 449 11.53 -8.27 -11.58
N GLY A 450 11.63 -9.17 -10.62
CA GLY A 450 12.32 -8.89 -9.37
C GLY A 450 12.88 -10.13 -8.70
N SER A 451 13.70 -9.88 -7.69
CA SER A 451 14.11 -10.89 -6.74
C SER A 451 14.15 -10.33 -5.33
N TYR A 452 13.98 -11.21 -4.34
CA TYR A 452 14.25 -10.89 -2.95
C TYR A 452 14.97 -12.04 -2.23
N SER A 453 15.66 -11.71 -1.16
CA SER A 453 16.22 -12.67 -0.22
C SER A 453 16.36 -12.08 1.19
N PHE A 454 16.49 -12.94 2.19
CA PHE A 454 16.82 -12.56 3.56
C PHE A 454 17.75 -13.59 4.22
N ASP A 455 18.48 -13.16 5.25
CA ASP A 455 19.49 -14.03 5.89
C ASP A 455 18.82 -15.12 6.75
N GLY A 456 17.69 -14.78 7.36
CA GLY A 456 16.88 -15.69 8.18
C GLY A 456 16.23 -14.96 9.35
N LEU A 457 15.81 -15.74 10.35
CA LEU A 457 15.21 -15.24 11.58
C LEU A 457 16.26 -15.16 12.70
N ARG A 458 16.21 -14.12 13.52
CA ARG A 458 16.98 -14.01 14.78
C ARG A 458 16.01 -13.75 15.93
N VAL A 459 16.32 -14.24 17.12
CA VAL A 459 15.45 -14.07 18.31
C VAL A 459 16.28 -13.51 19.46
N GLY A 460 15.73 -12.53 20.18
CA GLY A 460 16.40 -11.73 21.19
C GLY A 460 17.00 -10.46 20.57
N THR A 461 18.31 -10.45 20.38
CA THR A 461 19.03 -9.28 19.84
C THR A 461 19.21 -9.37 18.32
N ALA A 462 19.42 -8.22 17.68
CA ALA A 462 19.68 -8.15 16.23
C ALA A 462 20.95 -8.91 15.79
N ASP A 463 21.90 -9.11 16.72
CA ASP A 463 23.17 -9.82 16.47
C ASP A 463 23.13 -11.32 16.86
N ALA A 464 21.99 -11.81 17.38
CA ALA A 464 21.86 -13.21 17.79
C ALA A 464 22.01 -14.17 16.60
N PRO A 465 22.57 -15.38 16.75
CA PRO A 465 22.69 -16.34 15.65
C PRO A 465 21.37 -16.60 14.91
N LEU A 466 21.46 -16.89 13.62
CA LEU A 466 20.28 -17.27 12.82
C LEU A 466 19.62 -18.52 13.42
N GLN A 467 18.31 -18.47 13.50
CA GLN A 467 17.48 -19.54 14.02
C GLN A 467 17.19 -20.56 12.91
N GLY A 468 17.25 -21.84 13.27
CA GLY A 468 16.63 -22.89 12.45
C GLY A 468 15.11 -22.77 12.50
N GLY A 469 14.41 -23.35 11.51
CA GLY A 469 12.95 -23.28 11.44
C GLY A 469 12.41 -22.16 10.56
N THR A 470 13.27 -21.44 9.82
CA THR A 470 12.83 -20.54 8.74
C THR A 470 12.05 -21.29 7.66
N GLU A 471 12.22 -22.62 7.56
CA GLU A 471 11.44 -23.50 6.67
C GLU A 471 9.95 -23.51 7.04
N LEU A 472 9.59 -23.20 8.29
CA LEU A 472 8.18 -23.09 8.71
C LEU A 472 7.48 -21.90 8.03
N LEU A 473 8.23 -20.87 7.63
CA LEU A 473 7.69 -19.72 6.91
C LEU A 473 7.16 -20.09 5.51
N VAL A 474 7.66 -21.19 4.92
CA VAL A 474 7.18 -21.68 3.62
C VAL A 474 5.71 -22.13 3.70
N LEU A 475 5.23 -22.54 4.88
CA LEU A 475 3.81 -22.84 5.09
C LEU A 475 2.92 -21.60 4.97
N MET A 476 3.50 -20.42 5.17
CA MET A 476 2.87 -19.11 4.95
C MET A 476 3.20 -18.55 3.55
N GLU A 477 3.77 -19.35 2.65
CA GLU A 477 4.21 -18.97 1.30
C GLU A 477 5.30 -17.87 1.29
N ILE A 478 6.08 -17.76 2.38
CA ILE A 478 7.24 -16.88 2.50
C ILE A 478 8.51 -17.70 2.26
N PHE A 479 9.27 -17.37 1.21
CA PHE A 479 10.45 -18.12 0.80
C PHE A 479 11.74 -17.35 1.15
N PRO A 480 12.80 -17.98 1.68
CA PRO A 480 14.08 -17.32 1.97
C PRO A 480 14.70 -16.54 0.79
N ALA A 481 14.46 -17.02 -0.42
CA ALA A 481 14.83 -16.34 -1.65
C ALA A 481 13.79 -16.64 -2.74
N TYR A 482 13.47 -15.63 -3.55
CA TYR A 482 12.51 -15.76 -4.64
C TYR A 482 12.89 -14.86 -5.81
N ASP A 483 12.97 -15.46 -7.00
CA ASP A 483 12.99 -14.72 -8.27
C ASP A 483 11.62 -14.83 -8.93
N PHE A 484 11.13 -13.76 -9.55
CA PHE A 484 9.81 -13.75 -10.17
C PHE A 484 9.69 -12.75 -11.32
N THR A 485 8.82 -13.08 -12.27
CA THR A 485 8.22 -12.13 -13.22
C THR A 485 6.71 -12.11 -12.98
N LEU A 486 6.15 -10.95 -12.62
CA LEU A 486 4.73 -10.78 -12.33
C LEU A 486 4.02 -9.98 -13.45
N ASN A 487 2.88 -10.52 -13.89
CA ASN A 487 1.89 -9.86 -14.73
C ASN A 487 0.51 -10.00 -14.11
N GLY A 488 -0.43 -9.12 -14.46
CA GLY A 488 -1.83 -9.24 -14.06
C GLY A 488 -2.45 -7.91 -13.67
N GLN A 489 -3.45 -7.97 -12.79
CA GLN A 489 -4.13 -6.78 -12.27
C GLN A 489 -4.86 -7.07 -10.95
N VAL A 490 -5.12 -6.00 -10.21
CA VAL A 490 -6.12 -5.97 -9.13
C VAL A 490 -7.05 -4.79 -9.35
N THR A 491 -8.36 -5.04 -9.25
CA THR A 491 -9.40 -4.01 -9.35
C THR A 491 -10.17 -3.95 -8.05
N LEU A 492 -10.21 -2.76 -7.45
CA LEU A 492 -10.79 -2.48 -6.15
C LEU A 492 -12.12 -1.73 -6.28
N ARG A 493 -13.08 -2.08 -5.43
CA ARG A 493 -14.33 -1.35 -5.22
C ARG A 493 -14.50 -1.01 -3.75
N ALA A 494 -15.13 0.14 -3.50
CA ALA A 494 -15.41 0.59 -2.15
C ALA A 494 -16.46 -0.32 -1.45
N GLY A 495 -16.33 -0.44 -0.14
CA GLY A 495 -17.18 -1.23 0.75
C GLY A 495 -16.79 -2.70 0.78
N GLY A 496 -16.88 -3.28 1.98
CA GLY A 496 -16.48 -4.64 2.31
C GLY A 496 -17.57 -5.69 2.16
N ALA A 497 -17.35 -6.85 2.77
CA ALA A 497 -18.40 -7.88 2.90
C ALA A 497 -19.60 -7.35 3.72
N VAL A 498 -19.32 -6.51 4.72
CA VAL A 498 -20.27 -5.74 5.51
C VAL A 498 -19.66 -4.35 5.74
N GLY A 499 -20.46 -3.28 5.60
CA GLY A 499 -19.99 -1.93 5.93
C GLY A 499 -18.99 -1.32 4.94
N ASP A 500 -18.01 -0.60 5.49
CA ASP A 500 -16.88 -0.04 4.76
C ASP A 500 -15.86 -1.16 4.47
N GLY A 501 -14.63 -0.82 4.07
CA GLY A 501 -13.63 -1.79 3.63
C GLY A 501 -13.53 -1.89 2.11
N LEU A 502 -12.92 -2.94 1.59
CA LEU A 502 -12.69 -3.05 0.15
C LEU A 502 -13.17 -4.39 -0.40
N ARG A 503 -13.73 -4.35 -1.60
CA ARG A 503 -13.97 -5.52 -2.45
C ARG A 503 -12.96 -5.54 -3.57
N TYR A 504 -12.59 -6.73 -4.02
CA TYR A 504 -11.58 -6.88 -5.07
C TYR A 504 -11.87 -8.01 -6.05
N ASN A 505 -11.45 -7.79 -7.27
CA ASN A 505 -11.25 -8.79 -8.30
C ASN A 505 -9.78 -8.74 -8.71
N ALA A 506 -9.14 -9.89 -8.88
CA ALA A 506 -7.73 -9.91 -9.24
C ALA A 506 -7.39 -11.11 -10.10
N ASP A 507 -6.42 -10.91 -10.99
CA ASP A 507 -5.75 -11.97 -11.72
C ASP A 507 -4.26 -11.74 -11.64
N PHE A 508 -3.50 -12.75 -11.24
CA PHE A 508 -2.05 -12.68 -11.17
C PHE A 508 -1.45 -13.86 -11.90
N TYR A 509 -0.41 -13.58 -12.67
CA TYR A 509 0.41 -14.57 -13.33
C TYR A 509 1.87 -14.33 -12.98
N ILE A 510 2.41 -15.25 -12.19
CA ILE A 510 3.83 -15.28 -11.89
C ILE A 510 4.48 -16.33 -12.81
N SER A 511 5.57 -15.96 -13.48
CA SER A 511 6.31 -16.85 -14.38
C SER A 511 7.80 -16.81 -14.12
N GLU A 512 8.49 -17.82 -14.66
CA GLU A 512 9.96 -17.96 -14.57
C GLU A 512 10.47 -17.95 -13.12
N ALA A 513 9.62 -18.36 -12.18
CA ALA A 513 9.88 -18.17 -10.77
C ALA A 513 10.76 -19.27 -10.19
N ASN A 514 11.68 -18.88 -9.31
CA ASN A 514 12.52 -19.80 -8.55
C ASN A 514 12.35 -19.49 -7.07
N ALA A 515 11.70 -20.39 -6.32
CA ALA A 515 11.46 -20.25 -4.89
C ALA A 515 12.34 -21.19 -4.07
N ALA A 516 13.11 -20.64 -3.14
CA ALA A 516 13.85 -21.42 -2.17
C ALA A 516 12.90 -21.95 -1.09
N ILE A 517 12.83 -23.27 -0.88
CA ILE A 517 12.19 -23.86 0.30
C ILE A 517 13.15 -23.81 1.49
N THR A 518 14.41 -24.16 1.27
CA THR A 518 15.51 -24.05 2.22
C THR A 518 16.78 -23.84 1.41
N VAL A 519 17.63 -22.89 1.79
CA VAL A 519 18.90 -22.56 1.11
C VAL A 519 19.95 -22.20 2.14
N ASP A 520 21.20 -22.56 1.83
CA ASP A 520 22.36 -22.10 2.57
C ASP A 520 22.81 -20.70 2.08
N GLU A 521 23.83 -20.16 2.76
CA GLU A 521 24.49 -18.89 2.44
C GLU A 521 25.11 -18.84 1.03
N ASN A 522 25.33 -19.99 0.40
CA ASN A 522 25.85 -20.12 -0.97
C ASN A 522 24.73 -20.26 -2.02
N GLY A 523 23.47 -20.15 -1.61
CA GLY A 523 22.28 -20.28 -2.48
C GLY A 523 21.96 -21.72 -2.88
N ARG A 524 22.51 -22.71 -2.20
CA ARG A 524 22.26 -24.14 -2.47
C ARG A 524 21.25 -24.69 -1.49
N GLY A 525 20.29 -25.46 -1.99
CA GLY A 525 19.30 -26.10 -1.14
C GLY A 525 18.15 -26.71 -1.95
N LEU A 526 16.95 -26.68 -1.40
CA LEU A 526 15.75 -27.16 -2.07
C LEU A 526 15.02 -26.01 -2.75
N TRP A 527 14.82 -26.10 -4.06
CA TRP A 527 14.22 -25.06 -4.88
C TRP A 527 13.00 -25.57 -5.65
N LEU A 528 11.99 -24.70 -5.80
CA LEU A 528 10.92 -24.83 -6.79
C LEU A 528 11.31 -24.00 -8.00
N SER A 529 11.91 -24.63 -9.01
CA SER A 529 12.55 -23.94 -10.13
C SER A 529 11.71 -23.96 -11.41
N GLY A 530 11.74 -22.84 -12.14
CA GLY A 530 10.99 -22.68 -13.40
C GLY A 530 9.48 -22.76 -13.17
N SER A 531 9.00 -22.20 -12.07
CA SER A 531 7.61 -22.28 -11.65
C SER A 531 6.76 -21.23 -12.36
N SER A 532 5.51 -21.59 -12.67
CA SER A 532 4.46 -20.63 -12.99
C SER A 532 3.33 -20.71 -11.97
N TYR A 533 2.72 -19.58 -11.62
CA TYR A 533 1.60 -19.53 -10.71
C TYR A 533 0.50 -18.60 -11.24
N ASP A 534 -0.62 -19.20 -11.64
CA ASP A 534 -1.84 -18.52 -12.03
C ASP A 534 -2.77 -18.40 -10.82
N MET A 535 -3.28 -17.20 -10.53
CA MET A 535 -4.22 -16.96 -9.43
C MET A 535 -5.35 -16.06 -9.90
N HIS A 536 -6.58 -16.43 -9.55
CA HIS A 536 -7.78 -15.68 -9.91
C HIS A 536 -8.69 -15.52 -8.70
N TYR A 537 -9.12 -14.29 -8.45
CA TYR A 537 -10.02 -13.92 -7.36
C TYR A 537 -11.25 -13.23 -7.94
N ARG A 538 -12.44 -13.64 -7.51
CA ARG A 538 -13.70 -13.02 -7.89
C ARG A 538 -14.52 -12.68 -6.67
N GLU A 539 -14.93 -11.41 -6.58
CA GLU A 539 -15.77 -10.89 -5.51
C GLU A 539 -15.18 -11.16 -4.11
N GLY A 540 -13.86 -10.97 -3.96
CA GLY A 540 -13.19 -11.00 -2.66
C GLY A 540 -13.45 -9.73 -1.86
N SER A 541 -13.16 -9.77 -0.56
CA SER A 541 -13.14 -8.58 0.31
C SER A 541 -11.98 -8.60 1.29
N LEU A 542 -11.54 -7.42 1.72
CA LEU A 542 -10.65 -7.22 2.85
C LEU A 542 -11.33 -6.21 3.79
N ASP A 543 -11.64 -6.69 4.98
CA ASP A 543 -12.46 -5.97 5.96
C ASP A 543 -11.69 -5.87 7.28
N ILE A 544 -11.94 -4.83 8.07
CA ILE A 544 -11.47 -4.79 9.46
C ILE A 544 -12.68 -4.92 10.35
N SER A 545 -12.85 -6.11 10.92
CA SER A 545 -13.97 -6.44 11.80
C SER A 545 -13.53 -6.46 13.26
N ASN A 546 -14.46 -6.68 14.18
CA ASN A 546 -14.09 -6.92 15.59
C ASN A 546 -13.22 -8.17 15.81
N ASN A 547 -13.17 -9.10 14.85
CA ASN A 547 -12.30 -10.29 14.90
C ASN A 547 -10.90 -10.04 14.32
N GLY A 548 -10.58 -8.82 13.90
CA GLY A 548 -9.30 -8.46 13.28
C GLY A 548 -9.42 -8.12 11.80
N VAL A 549 -8.28 -8.22 11.10
CA VAL A 549 -8.20 -8.03 9.64
C VAL A 549 -8.64 -9.32 8.96
N GLU A 550 -9.71 -9.27 8.17
CA GLU A 550 -10.32 -10.42 7.53
C GLU A 550 -10.23 -10.34 6.01
N LEU A 551 -9.47 -11.24 5.40
CA LEU A 551 -9.43 -11.46 3.97
C LEU A 551 -10.43 -12.56 3.59
N ARG A 552 -11.37 -12.25 2.70
CA ARG A 552 -12.30 -13.20 2.09
C ARG A 552 -11.96 -13.35 0.62
N LYS A 553 -11.64 -14.58 0.19
CA LYS A 553 -11.19 -14.83 -1.19
C LYS A 553 -12.29 -14.74 -2.24
N GLY A 554 -13.57 -14.73 -1.84
CA GLY A 554 -14.69 -14.84 -2.78
C GLY A 554 -14.67 -16.19 -3.50
N THR A 555 -14.78 -16.21 -4.83
CA THR A 555 -14.45 -17.40 -5.64
C THR A 555 -12.98 -17.31 -6.05
N TYR A 556 -12.22 -18.37 -5.76
CA TYR A 556 -10.79 -18.42 -6.03
C TYR A 556 -10.42 -19.69 -6.77
N TRP A 557 -9.59 -19.57 -7.80
CA TRP A 557 -8.91 -20.73 -8.38
C TRP A 557 -7.49 -20.38 -8.75
N SER A 558 -6.61 -21.38 -8.70
CA SER A 558 -5.21 -21.20 -8.98
C SER A 558 -4.53 -22.46 -9.48
N LYS A 559 -3.40 -22.27 -10.16
CA LYS A 559 -2.53 -23.33 -10.65
C LYS A 559 -1.07 -22.96 -10.42
N LEU A 560 -0.43 -23.60 -9.45
CA LEU A 560 1.02 -23.61 -9.31
C LEU A 560 1.58 -24.80 -10.11
N ASP A 561 2.48 -24.53 -11.04
CA ASP A 561 3.13 -25.51 -11.90
C ASP A 561 4.64 -25.35 -11.77
N VAL A 562 5.27 -26.21 -10.97
CA VAL A 562 6.70 -26.21 -10.70
C VAL A 562 7.37 -27.16 -11.69
N ASP A 563 8.15 -26.63 -12.64
CA ASP A 563 8.81 -27.47 -13.65
C ASP A 563 9.79 -28.46 -13.03
N ASN A 564 10.61 -28.01 -12.07
CA ASN A 564 11.53 -28.87 -11.34
C ASN A 564 11.60 -28.51 -9.86
N VAL A 565 11.32 -29.48 -9.00
CA VAL A 565 11.80 -29.43 -7.61
C VAL A 565 13.27 -29.85 -7.63
N ARG A 566 14.19 -28.95 -7.28
CA ARG A 566 15.64 -29.18 -7.40
C ARG A 566 16.33 -29.22 -6.04
N TRP A 567 17.32 -30.10 -5.94
CA TRP A 567 18.31 -30.12 -4.85
C TRP A 567 19.65 -29.55 -5.36
N GLY A 568 20.23 -28.61 -4.61
CA GLY A 568 21.45 -27.89 -4.96
C GLY A 568 21.18 -26.49 -5.47
N ASP A 569 21.77 -26.12 -6.60
CA ASP A 569 21.57 -24.80 -7.23
C ASP A 569 20.20 -24.70 -7.92
N ARG A 570 19.62 -23.50 -7.94
CA ARG A 570 18.28 -23.25 -8.49
C ARG A 570 18.16 -23.52 -9.99
N LEU A 571 19.24 -23.42 -10.77
CA LEU A 571 19.22 -23.62 -12.23
C LEU A 571 19.82 -24.99 -12.61
N THR A 572 20.92 -25.36 -11.96
CA THR A 572 21.77 -26.49 -12.33
C THR A 572 21.67 -27.69 -11.39
N GLY A 573 20.99 -27.56 -10.25
CA GLY A 573 20.79 -28.63 -9.27
C GLY A 573 20.02 -29.83 -9.80
N SER A 574 20.11 -30.99 -9.13
CA SER A 574 19.42 -32.21 -9.57
C SER A 574 17.91 -32.10 -9.36
N SER A 575 17.11 -32.37 -10.39
CA SER A 575 15.64 -32.37 -10.30
C SER A 575 15.12 -33.70 -9.74
N ILE A 576 14.19 -33.63 -8.80
CA ILE A 576 13.43 -34.79 -8.29
C ILE A 576 12.09 -34.98 -9.02
N GLY A 577 11.72 -34.06 -9.91
CA GLY A 577 10.47 -34.11 -10.67
C GLY A 577 9.72 -32.78 -10.69
N ARG A 578 8.54 -32.81 -11.29
CA ARG A 578 7.62 -31.68 -11.41
C ARG A 578 6.50 -31.81 -10.37
N LEU A 579 6.01 -30.69 -9.86
CA LEU A 579 4.88 -30.60 -8.93
C LEU A 579 3.83 -29.65 -9.49
N VAL A 580 2.56 -30.08 -9.55
CA VAL A 580 1.42 -29.21 -9.87
C VAL A 580 0.44 -29.21 -8.72
N LEU A 581 0.01 -28.02 -8.31
CA LEU A 581 -1.03 -27.81 -7.34
C LEU A 581 -2.11 -26.92 -7.96
N LYS A 582 -3.33 -27.45 -8.05
CA LYS A 582 -4.51 -26.68 -8.41
C LYS A 582 -5.45 -26.55 -7.22
N ARG A 583 -5.97 -25.35 -7.01
CA ARG A 583 -6.95 -25.05 -5.96
C ARG A 583 -8.20 -24.45 -6.60
N TYR A 584 -9.36 -24.85 -6.10
CA TYR A 584 -10.65 -24.25 -6.40
C TYR A 584 -11.45 -24.12 -5.11
N GLU A 585 -11.72 -22.87 -4.73
CA GLU A 585 -12.27 -22.48 -3.44
C GLU A 585 -13.42 -21.49 -3.61
N GLN A 586 -14.35 -21.48 -2.65
CA GLN A 586 -15.38 -20.44 -2.56
C GLN A 586 -15.67 -20.10 -1.10
N GLY A 587 -15.56 -18.81 -0.76
CA GLY A 587 -15.83 -18.32 0.59
C GLY A 587 -14.76 -18.70 1.62
N SER A 588 -13.55 -19.07 1.18
CA SER A 588 -12.39 -19.22 2.06
C SER A 588 -12.03 -17.88 2.71
N THR A 589 -11.59 -17.92 3.96
CA THR A 589 -11.26 -16.74 4.75
C THR A 589 -9.93 -16.87 5.49
N LEU A 590 -9.23 -15.77 5.66
CA LEU A 590 -8.08 -15.62 6.53
C LEU A 590 -8.35 -14.44 7.47
N ALA A 591 -8.31 -14.66 8.78
CA ALA A 591 -8.46 -13.61 9.78
C ALA A 591 -7.18 -13.50 10.62
N ILE A 592 -6.70 -12.28 10.85
CA ILE A 592 -5.52 -11.99 11.67
C ILE A 592 -5.93 -10.98 12.74
N SER A 593 -5.63 -11.30 14.00
CA SER A 593 -5.95 -10.46 15.15
C SER A 593 -4.81 -10.43 16.14
N SER A 594 -4.80 -9.39 16.98
CA SER A 594 -3.88 -9.28 18.10
C SER A 594 -4.42 -10.03 19.32
N GLY A 595 -3.54 -10.70 20.08
CA GLY A 595 -3.91 -11.46 21.29
C GLY A 595 -3.16 -12.78 21.55
N GLY A 596 -2.23 -13.17 20.68
CA GLY A 596 -1.23 -14.21 20.98
C GLY A 596 -1.73 -15.61 21.34
N ALA A 597 -0.80 -16.46 21.81
CA ALA A 597 -1.06 -17.83 22.27
C ALA A 597 -1.43 -17.90 23.76
N GLY A 598 -1.04 -16.88 24.53
CA GLY A 598 -1.43 -16.72 25.92
C GLY A 598 -0.97 -17.88 26.80
N ALA A 599 -1.62 -18.02 27.96
CA ALA A 599 -1.25 -19.07 28.90
C ALA A 599 -1.86 -20.43 28.56
N LEU A 600 -1.04 -21.49 28.62
CA LEU A 600 -1.42 -22.86 28.25
C LEU A 600 -0.92 -23.90 29.27
N CYS A 601 -1.75 -24.93 29.47
CA CYS A 601 -1.34 -26.13 30.18
C CYS A 601 -0.79 -27.19 29.21
N VAL A 602 0.52 -27.47 29.28
CA VAL A 602 1.20 -28.46 28.45
C VAL A 602 1.25 -29.81 29.15
N GLY A 603 0.76 -30.87 28.50
CA GLY A 603 0.81 -32.23 29.05
C GLY A 603 -0.16 -32.51 30.21
N GLY A 604 -1.07 -31.58 30.52
CA GLY A 604 -2.14 -31.75 31.49
C GLY A 604 -3.40 -30.97 31.10
N SER A 605 -4.29 -30.73 32.06
CA SER A 605 -5.54 -30.00 31.88
C SER A 605 -5.74 -28.95 32.98
N GLY A 606 -6.32 -27.80 32.63
CA GLY A 606 -6.60 -26.72 33.58
C GLY A 606 -6.40 -25.33 32.98
N SER A 607 -7.25 -24.40 33.36
CA SER A 607 -7.19 -22.98 32.94
C SER A 607 -6.39 -22.08 33.90
N THR A 608 -5.80 -22.67 34.93
CA THR A 608 -4.91 -21.97 35.87
C THR A 608 -3.66 -22.81 36.10
N SER A 609 -2.57 -22.16 36.50
CA SER A 609 -1.32 -22.83 36.85
C SER A 609 -1.53 -23.96 37.87
N SER A 610 -2.32 -23.69 38.92
CA SER A 610 -2.61 -24.68 39.97
C SER A 610 -3.35 -25.92 39.45
N ALA A 611 -4.37 -25.75 38.61
CA ALA A 611 -5.13 -26.85 38.03
C ALA A 611 -4.29 -27.66 37.05
N CYS A 612 -3.48 -26.96 36.24
CA CYS A 612 -2.56 -27.59 35.30
C CYS A 612 -1.57 -28.53 35.98
N VAL A 613 -0.90 -28.03 37.03
CA VAL A 613 0.07 -28.82 37.81
C VAL A 613 -0.61 -29.98 38.54
N ALA A 614 -1.81 -29.76 39.09
CA ALA A 614 -2.59 -30.82 39.72
C ALA A 614 -2.98 -31.94 38.74
N SER A 615 -3.17 -31.62 37.46
CA SER A 615 -3.40 -32.57 36.37
C SER A 615 -2.12 -33.25 35.84
N GLY A 616 -0.95 -32.98 36.44
CA GLY A 616 0.33 -33.48 35.96
C GLY A 616 0.90 -32.72 34.75
N GLY A 617 0.31 -31.57 34.40
CA GLY A 617 0.78 -30.70 33.33
C GLY A 617 1.76 -29.63 33.78
N ARG A 618 2.36 -28.95 32.81
CA ARG A 618 3.22 -27.77 32.98
C ARG A 618 2.48 -26.52 32.52
N TRP A 619 2.41 -25.51 33.38
CA TRP A 619 1.89 -24.20 33.01
C TRP A 619 2.96 -23.41 32.25
N GLU A 620 2.59 -22.89 31.09
CA GLU A 620 3.40 -21.94 30.31
C GLU A 620 2.58 -20.66 30.14
N ASP A 621 3.09 -19.57 30.70
CA ASP A 621 2.55 -18.24 30.50
C ASP A 621 3.41 -17.53 29.45
N ARG A 622 2.78 -17.17 28.33
CA ARG A 622 3.44 -16.56 27.18
C ARG A 622 3.14 -15.07 27.06
N GLY A 623 2.44 -14.50 28.04
CA GLY A 623 2.03 -13.10 28.06
C GLY A 623 0.73 -12.85 27.33
N ASP A 624 0.42 -11.56 27.17
CA ASP A 624 -0.85 -11.04 26.68
C ASP A 624 -0.74 -10.45 25.26
N GLU A 625 0.48 -10.25 24.76
CA GLU A 625 0.74 -9.85 23.37
C GLU A 625 0.89 -11.06 22.44
N GLY A 626 0.91 -10.81 21.12
CA GLY A 626 1.15 -11.83 20.10
C GLY A 626 0.13 -11.84 18.94
N ILE A 627 0.25 -12.83 18.06
CA ILE A 627 -0.54 -12.93 16.82
C ILE A 627 -1.48 -14.14 16.85
N SER A 628 -2.77 -13.92 16.54
CA SER A 628 -3.72 -14.99 16.30
C SER A 628 -4.17 -14.99 14.83
N VAL A 629 -4.07 -16.15 14.18
CA VAL A 629 -4.40 -16.36 12.78
C VAL A 629 -5.45 -17.46 12.68
N LYS A 630 -6.53 -17.21 11.94
CA LYS A 630 -7.55 -18.20 11.62
C LYS A 630 -7.67 -18.33 10.12
N LEU A 631 -7.35 -19.50 9.60
CA LEU A 631 -7.48 -19.85 8.19
C LEU A 631 -8.65 -20.82 8.03
N LYS A 632 -9.53 -20.54 7.09
CA LYS A 632 -10.61 -21.44 6.69
C LYS A 632 -10.59 -21.59 5.18
N ASN A 633 -10.26 -22.78 4.69
CA ASN A 633 -10.29 -23.10 3.27
C ASN A 633 -11.52 -23.94 2.95
N VAL A 634 -12.36 -23.45 2.03
CA VAL A 634 -13.55 -24.16 1.57
C VAL A 634 -13.29 -24.63 0.14
N PHE A 635 -12.84 -25.87 0.01
CA PHE A 635 -12.53 -26.47 -1.29
C PHE A 635 -13.82 -26.95 -1.95
N LEU A 636 -14.09 -26.48 -3.16
CA LEU A 636 -15.26 -26.87 -3.93
C LEU A 636 -15.02 -28.15 -4.74
N ARG A 637 -16.08 -28.94 -4.87
CA ARG A 637 -16.08 -30.08 -5.78
C ARG A 637 -16.33 -29.61 -7.21
N ASP A 638 -15.49 -30.03 -8.15
CA ASP A 638 -15.78 -29.88 -9.57
C ASP A 638 -16.94 -30.81 -9.98
N GLY A 639 -18.01 -30.21 -10.52
CA GLY A 639 -19.24 -30.88 -10.93
C GLY A 639 -19.26 -31.37 -12.38
N THR A 640 -18.27 -31.04 -13.22
CA THR A 640 -18.27 -31.37 -14.66
C THR A 640 -18.05 -32.85 -14.98
N GLY A 641 -18.03 -33.72 -13.95
CA GLY A 641 -17.74 -35.13 -14.09
C GLY A 641 -16.25 -35.42 -14.15
N ASN A 642 -15.92 -36.72 -14.18
CA ASN A 642 -14.53 -37.18 -14.16
C ASN A 642 -14.40 -38.43 -15.04
N PRO A 643 -13.88 -38.33 -16.29
CA PRO A 643 -13.77 -39.49 -17.16
C PRO A 643 -12.89 -40.53 -16.46
N ALA A 644 -13.28 -41.81 -16.53
CA ALA A 644 -12.42 -42.87 -16.03
C ALA A 644 -11.14 -42.90 -16.88
N ASN A 645 -9.98 -43.08 -16.24
CA ASN A 645 -8.68 -43.23 -16.91
C ASN A 645 -8.16 -41.99 -17.66
N THR A 646 -8.57 -40.78 -17.24
CA THR A 646 -7.94 -39.53 -17.68
C THR A 646 -7.66 -38.60 -16.50
N VAL A 647 -6.67 -37.71 -16.68
CA VAL A 647 -6.40 -36.59 -15.77
C VAL A 647 -7.13 -35.38 -16.31
N SER A 648 -7.99 -34.77 -15.50
CA SER A 648 -8.75 -33.58 -15.92
C SER A 648 -7.84 -32.38 -16.11
N ASN A 649 -8.07 -31.62 -17.18
CA ASN A 649 -7.41 -30.35 -17.46
C ASN A 649 -8.21 -29.13 -16.96
N ASN A 650 -9.35 -29.33 -16.31
CA ASN A 650 -10.16 -28.24 -15.77
C ASN A 650 -9.33 -27.39 -14.78
N GLU A 651 -9.46 -26.07 -14.92
CA GLU A 651 -8.79 -25.07 -14.08
C GLU A 651 -9.49 -24.94 -12.73
N LYS A 652 -10.82 -25.10 -12.70
CA LYS A 652 -11.65 -25.05 -11.48
C LYS A 652 -11.80 -26.43 -10.86
N ARG A 653 -10.66 -27.08 -10.59
CA ARG A 653 -10.59 -28.42 -10.00
C ARG A 653 -9.41 -28.53 -9.07
N ASN A 654 -9.66 -29.01 -7.86
CA ASN A 654 -8.63 -29.26 -6.85
C ASN A 654 -7.79 -30.48 -7.24
N GLN A 655 -6.48 -30.31 -7.48
CA GLN A 655 -5.60 -31.41 -7.89
C GLN A 655 -4.19 -31.25 -7.33
N ILE A 656 -3.54 -32.38 -7.01
CA ILE A 656 -2.10 -32.46 -6.76
C ILE A 656 -1.51 -33.46 -7.75
N ILE A 657 -0.50 -33.06 -8.52
CA ILE A 657 0.19 -33.92 -9.47
C ILE A 657 1.68 -33.92 -9.15
N ILE A 658 2.26 -35.10 -8.95
CA ILE A 658 3.70 -35.30 -8.86
C ILE A 658 4.11 -36.08 -10.11
N GLU A 659 5.08 -35.56 -10.87
CA GLU A 659 5.52 -36.16 -12.12
C GLU A 659 7.03 -36.39 -12.14
N THR A 660 7.46 -37.60 -12.53
CA THR A 660 8.87 -37.98 -12.65
C THR A 660 9.15 -38.71 -13.97
N GLY A 661 10.41 -38.78 -14.38
CA GLY A 661 10.80 -39.53 -15.59
C GLY A 661 10.26 -38.94 -16.90
N ARG A 662 10.17 -37.60 -17.01
CA ARG A 662 9.72 -36.90 -18.22
C ARG A 662 10.59 -37.26 -19.42
N VAL A 663 9.97 -37.54 -20.56
CA VAL A 663 10.67 -37.80 -21.83
C VAL A 663 11.14 -36.47 -22.41
N ASN A 664 12.45 -36.31 -22.62
CA ASN A 664 13.05 -35.06 -23.12
C ASN A 664 12.65 -33.80 -22.33
N GLY A 665 12.35 -33.94 -21.03
CA GLY A 665 11.91 -32.83 -20.18
C GLY A 665 10.51 -32.29 -20.48
N VAL A 666 9.70 -32.98 -21.30
CA VAL A 666 8.36 -32.50 -21.66
C VAL A 666 7.34 -32.81 -20.55
N ASN A 667 6.64 -31.78 -20.09
CA ASN A 667 5.56 -31.89 -19.10
C ASN A 667 4.42 -32.78 -19.59
N GLY A 668 3.92 -33.66 -18.72
CA GLY A 668 2.84 -34.58 -19.05
C GLY A 668 3.28 -35.93 -19.61
N THR A 669 4.57 -36.11 -19.94
CA THR A 669 5.09 -37.34 -20.57
C THR A 669 5.65 -38.35 -19.56
N GLY A 670 5.85 -37.93 -18.31
CA GLY A 670 6.41 -38.76 -17.26
C GLY A 670 5.39 -39.65 -16.57
N SER A 671 5.86 -40.42 -15.59
CA SER A 671 4.98 -41.13 -14.66
C SER A 671 4.40 -40.15 -13.66
N GLN A 672 3.10 -40.22 -13.38
CA GLN A 672 2.42 -39.27 -12.49
C GLN A 672 1.67 -39.97 -11.36
N LEU A 673 1.68 -39.32 -10.20
CA LEU A 673 0.73 -39.57 -9.11
C LEU A 673 -0.21 -38.37 -9.04
N VAL A 674 -1.53 -38.63 -9.16
CA VAL A 674 -2.56 -37.59 -9.17
C VAL A 674 -3.52 -37.82 -8.01
N VAL A 675 -3.63 -36.84 -7.11
CA VAL A 675 -4.72 -36.73 -6.14
C VAL A 675 -5.75 -35.78 -6.74
N ASP A 676 -6.92 -36.30 -7.08
CA ASP A 676 -7.88 -35.60 -7.94
C ASP A 676 -9.19 -35.24 -7.21
N ASN A 677 -9.66 -34.02 -7.48
CA ASN A 677 -10.90 -33.40 -7.02
C ASN A 677 -11.10 -33.46 -5.50
N PHE A 678 -10.04 -33.15 -4.74
CA PHE A 678 -10.16 -33.08 -3.29
C PHE A 678 -11.03 -31.88 -2.88
N HIS A 679 -11.98 -32.07 -1.98
CA HIS A 679 -12.93 -31.01 -1.58
C HIS A 679 -13.42 -31.20 -0.16
N THR A 680 -13.94 -30.13 0.45
CA THR A 680 -14.51 -30.16 1.80
C THR A 680 -16.02 -30.38 1.77
N SER A 681 -16.57 -30.82 2.89
CA SER A 681 -18.01 -31.04 3.10
C SER A 681 -18.33 -30.92 4.58
N ASP A 682 -19.57 -30.55 4.91
CA ASP A 682 -20.05 -30.51 6.30
C ASP A 682 -20.50 -31.90 6.80
N GLY A 683 -20.48 -32.92 5.94
CA GLY A 683 -20.87 -34.29 6.28
C GLY A 683 -22.34 -34.44 6.66
N ASN A 684 -23.21 -33.48 6.30
CA ASN A 684 -24.64 -33.51 6.63
C ASN A 684 -25.41 -34.40 5.64
N PRO A 685 -25.95 -35.57 6.07
CA PRO A 685 -26.68 -36.46 5.16
C PRO A 685 -27.97 -35.83 4.60
N SER A 686 -28.56 -34.87 5.31
CA SER A 686 -29.78 -34.16 4.89
C SER A 686 -29.49 -32.99 3.95
N ASN A 687 -28.24 -32.54 3.87
CA ASN A 687 -27.77 -31.56 2.89
C ASN A 687 -26.34 -31.92 2.45
N PRO A 688 -26.18 -32.89 1.54
CA PRO A 688 -24.87 -33.36 1.08
C PRO A 688 -24.02 -32.29 0.38
N ASN A 689 -24.64 -31.18 -0.01
CA ASN A 689 -23.98 -30.05 -0.66
C ASN A 689 -23.56 -28.95 0.34
N ALA A 690 -23.87 -29.11 1.63
CA ALA A 690 -23.43 -28.17 2.66
C ALA A 690 -21.90 -28.21 2.78
N ASN A 691 -21.26 -27.05 2.61
CA ASN A 691 -19.82 -26.90 2.70
C ASN A 691 -19.47 -25.55 3.34
N ALA A 692 -20.06 -25.27 4.50
CA ALA A 692 -19.85 -24.01 5.22
C ALA A 692 -18.73 -24.11 6.26
N TYR A 693 -18.32 -25.30 6.69
CA TYR A 693 -17.30 -25.49 7.73
C TYR A 693 -15.88 -25.39 7.18
N GLY A 694 -15.60 -26.09 6.07
CA GLY A 694 -14.28 -26.10 5.42
C GLY A 694 -13.18 -26.81 6.22
N PHE A 695 -11.94 -26.59 5.81
CA PHE A 695 -10.71 -26.99 6.49
C PHE A 695 -10.17 -25.80 7.28
N ASN A 696 -10.12 -25.92 8.60
CA ASN A 696 -9.77 -24.81 9.50
C ASN A 696 -8.41 -25.04 10.13
N VAL A 697 -7.63 -23.97 10.22
CA VAL A 697 -6.35 -23.91 10.93
C VAL A 697 -6.36 -22.67 11.80
N ASP A 698 -6.38 -22.88 13.11
CA ASP A 698 -6.23 -21.82 14.11
C ASP A 698 -4.77 -21.85 14.61
N LEU A 699 -4.06 -20.74 14.50
CA LEU A 699 -2.68 -20.59 14.95
C LEU A 699 -2.58 -19.39 15.88
N ASN A 700 -1.94 -19.58 17.03
CA ASN A 700 -1.55 -18.49 17.89
C ASN A 700 -0.02 -18.52 18.06
N LEU A 701 0.62 -17.37 17.86
CA LEU A 701 2.06 -17.22 17.73
C LEU A 701 2.57 -16.17 18.73
N ASP A 702 3.56 -16.57 19.53
CA ASP A 702 4.25 -15.69 20.49
C ASP A 702 5.77 -15.85 20.43
N VAL A 703 6.51 -14.86 20.93
CA VAL A 703 7.94 -14.93 21.23
C VAL A 703 8.11 -15.03 22.75
N ALA A 704 8.44 -16.22 23.26
CA ALA A 704 8.46 -16.50 24.69
C ALA A 704 9.66 -17.36 25.13
N PRO A 705 10.12 -17.23 26.39
CA PRO A 705 11.09 -18.15 26.97
C PRO A 705 10.56 -19.59 26.93
N THR A 706 11.39 -20.51 26.46
CA THR A 706 11.05 -21.92 26.28
C THR A 706 11.97 -22.80 27.12
N LYS A 707 11.39 -23.74 27.86
CA LYS A 707 12.16 -24.70 28.65
C LYS A 707 12.78 -25.75 27.75
N VAL A 708 14.11 -25.76 27.65
CA VAL A 708 14.87 -26.77 26.90
C VAL A 708 15.82 -27.54 27.82
N CYS A 709 16.12 -28.78 27.42
CA CYS A 709 17.09 -29.61 28.13
C CYS A 709 18.48 -29.47 27.54
N ASN A 710 19.49 -29.42 28.41
CA ASN A 710 20.89 -29.49 28.01
C ASN A 710 21.21 -30.89 27.45
N LYS A 711 21.52 -30.94 26.16
CA LYS A 711 21.84 -32.19 25.42
C LYS A 711 23.09 -32.90 25.94
N THR A 712 24.00 -32.17 26.59
CA THR A 712 25.25 -32.73 27.14
C THR A 712 25.12 -33.20 28.59
N ALA A 713 24.01 -32.90 29.26
CA ALA A 713 23.76 -33.31 30.62
C ALA A 713 22.93 -34.61 30.68
N SER A 714 23.31 -35.53 31.57
CA SER A 714 22.50 -36.71 31.87
C SER A 714 21.20 -36.29 32.56
N GLY A 715 20.05 -36.78 32.08
CA GLY A 715 18.77 -36.61 32.78
C GLY A 715 17.96 -35.36 32.46
N CYS A 716 18.14 -34.75 31.26
CA CYS A 716 17.34 -33.61 30.81
C CYS A 716 17.42 -32.40 31.76
N ALA A 717 18.64 -32.04 32.21
CA ALA A 717 18.82 -30.86 33.04
C ALA A 717 18.38 -29.59 32.27
N PRO A 718 17.52 -28.73 32.84
CA PRO A 718 17.04 -27.55 32.14
C PRO A 718 18.17 -26.54 31.91
N VAL A 719 18.13 -25.86 30.76
CA VAL A 719 19.00 -24.71 30.48
C VAL A 719 18.50 -23.51 31.27
N SER A 720 19.40 -22.72 31.86
CA SER A 720 19.07 -21.52 32.62
C SER A 720 20.02 -20.37 32.25
N PRO A 721 19.52 -19.18 31.86
CA PRO A 721 18.08 -18.85 31.69
C PRO A 721 17.44 -19.62 30.53
N ASP A 722 16.11 -19.76 30.57
CA ASP A 722 15.34 -20.39 29.48
C ASP A 722 15.60 -19.60 28.17
N PRO A 723 16.02 -20.26 27.08
CA PRO A 723 16.23 -19.56 25.81
C PRO A 723 14.91 -19.05 25.25
N LEU A 724 14.97 -17.88 24.61
CA LEU A 724 13.84 -17.36 23.84
C LEU A 724 13.60 -18.21 22.60
N GLY A 725 12.33 -18.46 22.32
CA GLY A 725 11.91 -19.23 21.18
C GLY A 725 10.61 -18.71 20.58
N PHE A 726 10.34 -19.18 19.37
CA PHE A 726 9.06 -18.97 18.70
C PHE A 726 8.09 -20.05 19.15
N ALA A 727 6.96 -19.66 19.74
CA ALA A 727 5.97 -20.54 20.30
C ALA A 727 4.69 -20.52 19.46
N VAL A 728 4.22 -21.68 19.03
CA VAL A 728 3.02 -21.83 18.21
C VAL A 728 2.05 -22.77 18.89
N ASN A 729 0.83 -22.31 19.14
CA ASN A 729 -0.30 -23.15 19.49
C ASN A 729 -1.20 -23.28 18.27
N GLY A 730 -1.24 -24.48 17.70
CA GLY A 730 -1.96 -24.78 16.47
C GLY A 730 -3.10 -25.77 16.68
N ARG A 731 -4.23 -25.53 16.00
CA ARG A 731 -5.34 -26.47 15.90
C ARG A 731 -5.79 -26.59 14.46
N VAL A 732 -5.75 -27.81 13.92
CA VAL A 732 -6.29 -28.14 12.60
C VAL A 732 -7.57 -28.93 12.78
N HIS A 733 -8.68 -28.48 12.18
CA HIS A 733 -9.95 -29.16 12.31
C HIS A 733 -10.83 -29.07 11.06
N PHE A 734 -11.49 -30.18 10.74
CA PHE A 734 -12.43 -30.29 9.62
C PHE A 734 -13.47 -31.38 9.88
N LYS A 735 -14.67 -31.21 9.29
CA LYS A 735 -15.74 -32.21 9.37
C LYS A 735 -15.53 -33.34 8.38
N GLU A 736 -15.35 -33.01 7.10
CA GLU A 736 -15.11 -33.98 6.04
C GLU A 736 -14.21 -33.39 4.95
N VAL A 737 -13.20 -34.16 4.54
CA VAL A 737 -12.42 -33.96 3.31
C VAL A 737 -12.60 -35.19 2.44
N ASN A 738 -13.05 -34.97 1.21
CA ASN A 738 -13.28 -36.01 0.22
C ASN A 738 -12.21 -35.94 -0.86
N ILE A 739 -11.78 -37.08 -1.37
CA ILE A 739 -10.92 -37.20 -2.56
C ILE A 739 -11.65 -38.14 -3.52
N ASP A 740 -11.98 -37.66 -4.71
CA ASP A 740 -12.69 -38.49 -5.68
C ASP A 740 -11.80 -39.65 -6.14
N ARG A 741 -10.53 -39.38 -6.47
CA ARG A 741 -9.59 -40.39 -7.01
C ARG A 741 -8.14 -40.15 -6.61
N ILE A 742 -7.41 -41.25 -6.46
CA ILE A 742 -5.95 -41.28 -6.56
C ILE A 742 -5.62 -42.09 -7.81
N GLN A 743 -4.87 -41.50 -8.72
CA GLN A 743 -4.53 -42.10 -10.02
C GLN A 743 -3.02 -42.21 -10.19
N HIS A 744 -2.60 -43.27 -10.88
CA HIS A 744 -1.26 -43.41 -11.42
C HIS A 744 -1.31 -43.28 -12.93
N VAL A 745 -0.48 -42.42 -13.50
CA VAL A 745 -0.35 -42.27 -14.95
C VAL A 745 0.96 -42.90 -15.38
N HIS A 746 0.89 -43.87 -16.28
CA HIS A 746 2.06 -44.46 -16.91
C HIS A 746 2.31 -43.82 -18.27
N PRO A 747 3.56 -43.46 -18.64
CA PRO A 747 3.89 -42.79 -19.90
C PRO A 747 3.29 -43.43 -21.15
N THR A 748 3.19 -44.77 -21.17
CA THR A 748 2.64 -45.54 -22.29
C THR A 748 1.30 -46.22 -21.99
N GLY A 749 0.88 -46.25 -20.72
CA GLY A 749 -0.29 -47.02 -20.25
C GLY A 749 -1.52 -46.18 -19.95
N GLY A 750 -1.41 -44.85 -19.98
CA GLY A 750 -2.48 -43.93 -19.61
C GLY A 750 -2.71 -43.84 -18.09
N ALA A 751 -3.79 -43.19 -17.68
CA ALA A 751 -4.14 -43.03 -16.27
C ALA A 751 -4.96 -44.22 -15.76
N VAL A 752 -4.66 -44.72 -14.57
CA VAL A 752 -5.41 -45.78 -13.88
C VAL A 752 -5.72 -45.33 -12.46
N THR A 753 -6.95 -45.55 -12.01
CA THR A 753 -7.37 -45.20 -10.64
C THR A 753 -6.97 -46.30 -9.66
N SER A 754 -6.16 -45.98 -8.64
CA SER A 754 -5.79 -46.92 -7.57
C SER A 754 -6.74 -46.85 -6.38
N MET A 755 -7.25 -45.66 -6.05
CA MET A 755 -8.24 -45.46 -4.98
C MET A 755 -9.37 -44.56 -5.46
N TYR A 756 -10.61 -44.84 -5.05
CA TYR A 756 -11.80 -44.08 -5.40
C TYR A 756 -12.61 -43.74 -4.15
N GLY A 757 -13.07 -42.49 -4.04
CA GLY A 757 -13.99 -42.03 -3.01
C GLY A 757 -13.43 -42.07 -1.58
N VAL A 758 -12.20 -41.59 -1.39
CA VAL A 758 -11.59 -41.52 -0.04
C VAL A 758 -12.28 -40.41 0.75
N LYS A 759 -12.68 -40.72 1.99
CA LYS A 759 -13.26 -39.76 2.93
C LYS A 759 -12.47 -39.74 4.23
N LEU A 760 -12.05 -38.56 4.64
CA LEU A 760 -11.45 -38.30 5.94
C LEU A 760 -12.43 -37.47 6.76
N GLN A 761 -12.75 -37.87 7.98
CA GLN A 761 -13.82 -37.26 8.76
C GLN A 761 -13.41 -36.96 10.21
N ASN A 762 -14.02 -35.92 10.78
CA ASN A 762 -13.96 -35.56 12.21
C ASN A 762 -12.53 -35.46 12.78
N ALA A 763 -11.64 -34.79 12.04
CA ALA A 763 -10.30 -34.53 12.52
C ALA A 763 -10.27 -33.27 13.40
N ASP A 764 -9.66 -33.37 14.58
CA ASP A 764 -9.27 -32.25 15.45
C ASP A 764 -7.86 -32.57 15.98
N ILE A 765 -6.86 -31.92 15.39
CA ILE A 765 -5.45 -32.11 15.72
C ILE A 765 -4.97 -30.85 16.42
N ARG A 766 -4.42 -31.01 17.63
CA ARG A 766 -3.82 -29.91 18.40
C ARG A 766 -2.33 -30.13 18.52
N ALA A 767 -1.57 -29.09 18.26
CA ALA A 767 -0.13 -29.10 18.37
C ALA A 767 0.33 -27.87 19.15
N ASN A 768 1.28 -28.08 20.05
CA ASN A 768 2.03 -26.99 20.67
C ASN A 768 3.49 -27.18 20.28
N LEU A 769 4.02 -26.25 19.51
CA LEU A 769 5.38 -26.26 19.00
C LEU A 769 6.14 -25.09 19.61
N THR A 770 7.37 -25.34 20.03
CA THR A 770 8.32 -24.28 20.40
C THR A 770 9.61 -24.52 19.65
N ALA A 771 10.07 -23.52 18.90
CA ALA A 771 11.34 -23.55 18.19
C ALA A 771 12.35 -22.65 18.93
N THR A 772 13.47 -23.24 19.33
CA THR A 772 14.58 -22.54 20.01
C THR A 772 15.86 -22.65 19.19
N PRO A 773 16.86 -21.78 19.42
CA PRO A 773 18.13 -21.85 18.71
C PRO A 773 18.76 -23.25 18.81
N ILE A 774 19.28 -23.75 17.69
CA ILE A 774 20.16 -24.92 17.68
C ILE A 774 21.51 -24.43 18.21
N ASN A 775 21.78 -24.65 19.50
CA ASN A 775 23.11 -24.47 20.09
C ASN A 775 23.94 -25.76 19.97
#